data_AF-A0A955WHQ1-F1
#
_entry.id   AF-A0A955WHQ1-F1
#
_cell.length_a   1.000
_cell.length_b   1.000
_cell.length_c   1.000
_cell.angle_alpha   90.00
_cell.angle_beta   90.00
_cell.angle_gamma   90.00
#
_symmetry.space_group_name_H-M   'P 1'
#
loop_
_entity.id
_entity.type
_entity.pdbx_description
1 polymer ?
#
loop_
_entity_poly.entity_id
_entity_poly.type
_entity_poly.pdbx_seq_one_letter_code
_entity_poly.pdbx_strand_id
1 'polypeptide(L)'
;MRRTLLLLGIFVWAPTIAWALPDQVIQEGLVLGANDVPLEGDHRINVRIYTAVQGGAPVFEERHVGVPFLGGYYAVAIGSVNALPPALFREPTLFLGISIDGAAELAPRTPFGKVPAAFVANYAENVIGDITPSSVRIGDQLVINAQGQWVGDPTGLRGPAGAQGPAGPAGAQGPAGPAGPAGGNGSPDTPIQVRDKLVTVDGAGSGIDADRLDGLDSGQFVRTAAQVHDLLVTVDGANSGVDADRLDGLDSTAFPRTAVEIRDLLVQADGAGSGVDADRLDGLDSTNFPRTPVQIRDQLVQADGAGSGVDADRLDGLDSTQFLRADGNVVIGGNLTVNGTVAVAQPITGFKVFSGANPPVACNAGNRGSIYFDTDGEGFMGCDGVEWVPLSGGDNALLRGNVQVSGYAGDTRLTPGGWQDLPGRAYTAPKGSPATVLKVTYQDVLGYHMVGHGWGCRWRLTIDGQVHDRPFSGHTSTARGWRIQPLQLEWFIQGLAAGNHTYRIQVYRPDGNTSSECLAGWPDNDTQNFFALEEVEPGNISIVRHMDDRRETPDGWADLPNRVITVDKNSDDSLLKVTYMDDLGIHMVGHSWGCRWRLTMDGGPVDRPFSTHTSTASGWRIEPRQLTWMLDGVRRGRYTFRIQLYRPNAGSTSQCLAGWPNADTGNSFVVQEMDRRTVAIRRHMSDVRDTPGGWTALTEREVTLRKSEAATKVRVTYMDDIGYHMVGHGWGCRWHLQIDGGRWGRPINSHTSTGVGWRIDPMRMEWIVPNLAPGNHRYRIQLYRPDPNTSSECLAGWPNADTGNFLMVQEVD
;
A
#
# COMPACT_ATOMS: atom_id res chain seq x y z
N MET A 1 28.59 -50.55 45.29
CA MET A 1 27.14 -50.91 45.25
C MET A 1 26.30 -49.68 45.55
N ARG A 2 25.53 -49.16 44.58
CA ARG A 2 24.37 -48.28 44.80
C ARG A 2 23.35 -48.60 43.70
N ARG A 3 22.07 -48.71 44.08
CA ARG A 3 20.99 -49.18 43.20
C ARG A 3 20.44 -48.02 42.37
N THR A 4 20.24 -48.24 41.08
CA THR A 4 19.53 -47.32 40.18
C THR A 4 18.03 -47.55 40.29
N LEU A 5 17.23 -46.51 40.52
CA LEU A 5 15.78 -46.55 40.34
C LEU A 5 15.45 -46.13 38.91
N LEU A 6 14.65 -46.93 38.19
CA LEU A 6 13.93 -46.48 37.00
C LEU A 6 12.62 -45.80 37.42
N LEU A 7 12.31 -44.65 36.82
CA LEU A 7 11.00 -44.01 36.86
C LEU A 7 10.40 -44.05 35.45
N LEU A 8 9.28 -44.76 35.30
CA LEU A 8 8.59 -44.91 34.02
C LEU A 8 7.60 -43.75 33.84
N GLY A 9 7.86 -42.86 32.87
CA GLY A 9 6.97 -41.74 32.56
C GLY A 9 5.87 -42.15 31.56
N ILE A 10 4.62 -42.19 32.02
CA ILE A 10 3.45 -42.40 31.15
C ILE A 10 3.05 -41.04 30.54
N PHE A 11 3.16 -40.91 29.23
CA PHE A 11 2.76 -39.71 28.49
C PHE A 11 1.26 -39.80 28.14
N VAL A 12 0.41 -39.08 28.88
CA VAL A 12 -1.01 -38.94 28.55
C VAL A 12 -1.15 -37.84 27.48
N TRP A 13 -1.66 -38.21 26.31
CA TRP A 13 -2.05 -37.23 25.28
C TRP A 13 -3.32 -36.51 25.73
N ALA A 14 -3.17 -35.30 26.26
CA ALA A 14 -4.28 -34.37 26.38
C ALA A 14 -4.57 -33.75 24.99
N PRO A 15 -5.80 -33.81 24.47
CA PRO A 15 -6.15 -33.06 23.27
C PRO A 15 -6.03 -31.56 23.56
N THR A 16 -5.30 -30.84 22.73
CA THR A 16 -5.25 -29.38 22.75
C THR A 16 -6.61 -28.83 22.34
N ILE A 17 -7.46 -28.51 23.32
CA ILE A 17 -8.62 -27.67 23.07
C ILE A 17 -8.08 -26.29 22.66
N ALA A 18 -8.27 -25.92 21.39
CA ALA A 18 -7.96 -24.58 20.93
C ALA A 18 -8.97 -23.61 21.56
N TRP A 19 -8.52 -22.85 22.55
CA TRP A 19 -9.30 -21.73 23.08
C TRP A 19 -9.24 -20.60 22.06
N ALA A 20 -10.20 -20.59 21.13
CA ALA A 20 -10.52 -19.37 20.40
C ALA A 20 -10.89 -18.28 21.43
N LEU A 21 -10.47 -17.05 21.17
CA LEU A 21 -11.04 -15.90 21.89
C LEU A 21 -12.55 -15.88 21.60
N PRO A 22 -13.40 -15.52 22.57
CA PRO A 22 -14.84 -15.45 22.32
C PRO A 22 -15.14 -14.43 21.20
N ASP A 23 -16.08 -14.76 20.31
CA ASP A 23 -16.54 -13.90 19.20
C ASP A 23 -17.35 -12.71 19.74
N GLN A 24 -16.64 -11.79 20.42
CA GLN A 24 -17.19 -10.66 21.14
C GLN A 24 -16.38 -9.39 20.84
N VAL A 25 -17.07 -8.26 20.75
CA VAL A 25 -16.44 -6.95 20.53
C VAL A 25 -16.66 -6.07 21.76
N ILE A 26 -15.58 -5.66 22.41
CA ILE A 26 -15.66 -4.77 23.56
C ILE A 26 -16.05 -3.36 23.09
N GLN A 27 -17.11 -2.83 23.67
CA GLN A 27 -17.57 -1.45 23.48
C GLN A 27 -17.55 -0.73 24.82
N GLU A 28 -16.84 0.39 24.88
CA GLU A 28 -16.77 1.29 26.03
C GLU A 28 -17.20 2.70 25.64
N GLY A 29 -17.60 3.51 26.61
CA GLY A 29 -17.97 4.90 26.35
C GLY A 29 -18.31 5.70 27.60
N LEU A 30 -18.31 7.02 27.44
CA LEU A 30 -18.73 7.99 28.45
C LEU A 30 -20.14 8.49 28.11
N VAL A 31 -21.09 8.37 29.04
CA VAL A 31 -22.44 8.92 28.92
C VAL A 31 -22.63 10.03 29.94
N LEU A 32 -23.00 11.20 29.44
CA LEU A 32 -23.39 12.36 30.23
C LEU A 32 -24.91 12.55 30.12
N GLY A 33 -25.54 12.90 31.24
CA GLY A 33 -26.92 13.37 31.29
C GLY A 33 -27.04 14.85 30.90
N ALA A 34 -28.21 15.44 31.15
CA ALA A 34 -28.43 16.86 30.91
C ALA A 34 -27.48 17.72 31.77
N ASN A 35 -26.90 18.77 31.16
CA ASN A 35 -25.90 19.67 31.75
C ASN A 35 -24.53 19.02 32.04
N ASP A 36 -24.09 18.10 31.18
CA ASP A 36 -22.75 17.45 31.23
C ASP A 36 -22.44 16.69 32.53
N VAL A 37 -23.46 16.38 33.34
CA VAL A 37 -23.34 15.57 34.56
C VAL A 37 -23.16 14.09 34.16
N PRO A 38 -22.09 13.40 34.58
CA PRO A 38 -21.92 11.99 34.26
C PRO A 38 -23.04 11.11 34.83
N LEU A 39 -23.43 10.09 34.09
CA LEU A 39 -24.43 9.12 34.53
C LEU A 39 -23.78 8.11 35.51
N GLU A 40 -24.47 7.73 36.59
CA GLU A 40 -23.88 6.96 37.71
C GLU A 40 -24.82 5.85 38.20
N GLY A 41 -24.27 4.67 38.46
CA GLY A 41 -25.01 3.51 38.98
C GLY A 41 -25.30 2.43 37.93
N ASP A 42 -26.20 1.50 38.25
CA ASP A 42 -26.51 0.36 37.37
C ASP A 42 -27.59 0.72 36.34
N HIS A 43 -27.22 0.71 35.06
CA HIS A 43 -28.11 1.04 33.94
C HIS A 43 -28.34 -0.13 32.99
N ARG A 44 -29.40 -0.04 32.18
CA ARG A 44 -29.65 -0.91 31.04
C ARG A 44 -29.07 -0.30 29.78
N ILE A 45 -28.22 -1.04 29.07
CA ILE A 45 -27.73 -0.67 27.73
C ILE A 45 -28.40 -1.58 26.71
N ASN A 46 -29.03 -0.99 25.69
CA ASN A 46 -29.45 -1.73 24.51
C ASN A 46 -28.52 -1.38 23.34
N VAL A 47 -27.91 -2.40 22.75
CA VAL A 47 -26.94 -2.31 21.66
C VAL A 47 -27.62 -2.78 20.38
N ARG A 48 -27.51 -1.98 19.32
CA ARG A 48 -27.99 -2.33 17.98
C ARG A 48 -26.94 -2.08 16.94
N ILE A 49 -26.90 -2.93 15.93
CA ILE A 49 -26.03 -2.75 14.76
C ILE A 49 -26.91 -2.61 13.53
N TYR A 50 -26.56 -1.66 12.67
CA TYR A 50 -27.30 -1.25 11.48
C TYR A 50 -26.39 -1.21 10.25
N THR A 51 -26.95 -1.41 9.06
CA THR A 51 -26.24 -1.20 7.79
C THR A 51 -26.28 0.26 7.30
N ALA A 52 -27.05 1.13 7.98
CA ALA A 52 -27.20 2.54 7.64
C ALA A 52 -27.01 3.47 8.86
N VAL A 53 -26.44 4.66 8.60
CA VAL A 53 -26.14 5.68 9.62
C VAL A 53 -27.41 6.27 10.28
N GLN A 54 -28.53 6.27 9.57
CA GLN A 54 -29.85 6.68 10.05
C GLN A 54 -30.94 5.80 9.43
N GLY A 55 -32.06 5.61 10.14
CA GLY A 55 -33.15 4.72 9.70
C GLY A 55 -32.74 3.24 9.68
N GLY A 56 -33.49 2.43 8.92
CA GLY A 56 -33.26 0.98 8.81
C GLY A 56 -33.67 0.17 10.04
N ALA A 57 -33.94 -1.13 9.84
CA ALA A 57 -34.07 -2.09 10.93
C ALA A 57 -32.67 -2.50 11.44
N PRO A 58 -32.52 -2.84 12.73
CA PRO A 58 -31.26 -3.40 13.23
C PRO A 58 -31.02 -4.79 12.61
N VAL A 59 -29.80 -5.03 12.15
CA VAL A 59 -29.33 -6.35 11.68
C VAL A 59 -28.83 -7.23 12.83
N PHE A 60 -28.57 -6.63 13.99
CA PHE A 60 -28.30 -7.30 15.26
C PHE A 60 -28.77 -6.41 16.42
N GLU A 61 -29.34 -7.00 17.47
CA GLU A 61 -29.73 -6.32 18.71
C GLU A 61 -29.39 -7.22 19.91
N GLU A 62 -28.83 -6.64 20.97
CA GLU A 62 -28.74 -7.31 22.27
C GLU A 62 -28.82 -6.32 23.45
N ARG A 63 -29.27 -6.83 24.60
CA ARG A 63 -29.63 -6.01 25.75
C ARG A 63 -28.86 -6.44 26.99
N HIS A 64 -28.03 -5.53 27.47
CA HIS A 64 -27.30 -5.63 28.74
C HIS A 64 -28.13 -5.02 29.86
N VAL A 65 -28.15 -5.66 31.03
CA VAL A 65 -28.91 -5.21 32.21
C VAL A 65 -27.99 -5.18 33.42
N GLY A 66 -28.08 -4.13 34.24
CA GLY A 66 -27.21 -3.95 35.40
C GLY A 66 -25.76 -3.68 35.02
N VAL A 67 -25.53 -2.87 33.98
CA VAL A 67 -24.18 -2.41 33.62
C VAL A 67 -23.81 -1.27 34.57
N PRO A 68 -22.73 -1.37 35.35
CA PRO A 68 -22.32 -0.30 36.25
C PRO A 68 -21.70 0.87 35.47
N PHE A 69 -22.18 2.08 35.73
CA PHE A 69 -21.60 3.33 35.27
C PHE A 69 -20.83 3.97 36.42
N LEU A 70 -19.59 4.35 36.16
CA LEU A 70 -18.69 4.99 37.12
C LEU A 70 -18.12 6.26 36.48
N GLY A 71 -18.51 7.44 36.98
CA GLY A 71 -18.15 8.71 36.35
C GLY A 71 -18.65 8.81 34.91
N GLY A 72 -19.81 8.21 34.60
CA GLY A 72 -20.38 8.12 33.25
C GLY A 72 -19.77 7.03 32.35
N TYR A 73 -18.69 6.37 32.75
CA TYR A 73 -18.06 5.33 31.94
C TYR A 73 -18.75 3.98 32.10
N TYR A 74 -18.99 3.30 30.97
CA TYR A 74 -19.43 1.91 30.91
C TYR A 74 -18.52 1.09 29.97
N ALA A 75 -18.55 -0.24 30.13
CA ALA A 75 -18.02 -1.19 29.18
C ALA A 75 -18.96 -2.40 29.05
N VAL A 76 -19.20 -2.88 27.83
CA VAL A 76 -19.97 -4.10 27.52
C VAL A 76 -19.25 -4.94 26.47
N ALA A 77 -19.40 -6.26 26.54
CA ALA A 77 -18.93 -7.18 25.51
C ALA A 77 -20.07 -7.47 24.53
N ILE A 78 -20.06 -6.82 23.37
CA ILE A 78 -21.04 -7.06 22.31
C ILE A 78 -20.89 -8.50 21.82
N GLY A 79 -21.97 -9.28 21.82
CA GLY A 79 -21.94 -10.70 21.46
C GLY A 79 -21.98 -11.65 22.67
N SER A 80 -22.03 -11.12 23.90
CA SER A 80 -22.07 -11.92 25.13
C SER A 80 -23.50 -12.29 25.57
N VAL A 81 -24.53 -11.62 25.04
CA VAL A 81 -25.94 -11.93 25.31
C VAL A 81 -26.55 -12.67 24.13
N ASN A 82 -26.38 -12.14 22.91
CA ASN A 82 -26.74 -12.79 21.66
C ASN A 82 -25.48 -12.98 20.82
N ALA A 83 -25.17 -14.21 20.38
CA ALA A 83 -23.95 -14.45 19.60
C ALA A 83 -23.92 -13.63 18.30
N LEU A 84 -22.78 -13.00 17.99
CA LEU A 84 -22.59 -12.21 16.78
C LEU A 84 -22.56 -13.15 15.55
N PRO A 85 -23.51 -13.04 14.59
CA PRO A 85 -23.53 -13.94 13.46
C PRO A 85 -22.39 -13.59 12.47
N PRO A 86 -21.55 -14.54 12.03
CA PRO A 86 -20.40 -14.25 11.15
C PRO A 86 -20.77 -13.56 9.82
N ALA A 87 -22.02 -13.69 9.38
CA ALA A 87 -22.53 -12.99 8.20
C ALA A 87 -22.62 -11.46 8.39
N LEU A 88 -22.78 -10.97 9.62
CA LEU A 88 -22.84 -9.54 9.95
C LEU A 88 -21.60 -8.79 9.44
N PHE A 89 -20.42 -9.38 9.60
CA PHE A 89 -19.14 -8.79 9.20
C PHE A 89 -18.85 -8.85 7.69
N ARG A 90 -19.82 -9.32 6.89
CA ARG A 90 -19.79 -9.24 5.42
C ARG A 90 -20.51 -8.01 4.87
N GLU A 91 -21.25 -7.29 5.70
CA GLU A 91 -21.92 -6.05 5.30
C GLU A 91 -20.88 -4.97 4.95
N PRO A 92 -21.10 -4.18 3.87
CA PRO A 92 -20.11 -3.21 3.38
C PRO A 92 -19.91 -2.03 4.36
N THR A 93 -20.93 -1.73 5.16
CA THR A 93 -20.89 -0.70 6.21
C THR A 93 -21.74 -1.16 7.40
N LEU A 94 -21.21 -0.99 8.61
CA LEU A 94 -21.91 -1.25 9.87
C LEU A 94 -21.85 -0.01 10.77
N PHE A 95 -22.92 0.22 11.53
CA PHE A 95 -23.08 1.35 12.45
C PHE A 95 -23.65 0.87 13.78
N LEU A 96 -23.03 1.29 14.87
CA LEU A 96 -23.42 0.99 16.25
C LEU A 96 -24.39 2.06 16.77
N GLY A 97 -25.59 1.63 17.14
CA GLY A 97 -26.58 2.38 17.89
C GLY A 97 -26.61 1.92 19.35
N ILE A 98 -26.72 2.87 20.28
CA ILE A 98 -26.75 2.61 21.72
C ILE A 98 -27.90 3.41 22.33
N SER A 99 -28.73 2.78 23.15
CA SER A 99 -29.71 3.47 23.99
C SER A 99 -29.62 3.04 25.44
N ILE A 100 -29.75 4.01 26.35
CA ILE A 100 -29.65 3.83 27.79
C ILE A 100 -31.05 3.88 28.41
N ASP A 101 -31.37 2.92 29.28
CA ASP A 101 -32.64 2.80 30.02
C ASP A 101 -33.94 2.86 29.19
N GLY A 102 -33.86 2.72 27.88
CA GLY A 102 -35.01 2.83 26.97
C GLY A 102 -35.35 4.26 26.55
N ALA A 103 -34.43 5.21 26.77
CA ALA A 103 -34.44 6.50 26.11
C ALA A 103 -34.22 6.35 24.59
N ALA A 104 -34.28 7.48 23.86
CA ALA A 104 -33.93 7.52 22.44
C ALA A 104 -32.49 7.00 22.20
N GLU A 105 -32.28 6.40 21.03
CA GLU A 105 -30.94 5.98 20.57
C GLU A 105 -30.04 7.19 20.37
N LEU A 106 -28.80 7.10 20.86
CA LEU A 106 -27.81 8.16 20.76
C LEU A 106 -27.44 8.40 19.27
N ALA A 107 -27.39 9.67 18.89
CA ALA A 107 -27.10 10.10 17.52
C ALA A 107 -25.90 11.06 17.47
N PRO A 108 -25.03 10.98 16.44
CA PRO A 108 -25.05 10.01 15.34
C PRO A 108 -24.61 8.61 15.79
N ARG A 109 -25.02 7.57 15.03
CA ARG A 109 -24.50 6.21 15.22
C ARG A 109 -23.00 6.15 14.94
N THR A 110 -22.27 5.37 15.72
CA THR A 110 -20.81 5.24 15.57
C THR A 110 -20.47 4.24 14.45
N PRO A 111 -19.61 4.58 13.47
CA PRO A 111 -19.18 3.61 12.47
C PRO A 111 -18.43 2.43 13.09
N PHE A 112 -18.78 1.20 12.70
CA PHE A 112 -18.18 -0.03 13.22
C PHE A 112 -17.04 -0.47 12.29
N GLY A 113 -15.81 -0.05 12.61
CA GLY A 113 -14.63 -0.21 11.75
C GLY A 113 -13.85 -1.52 11.93
N LYS A 114 -12.98 -1.83 10.96
CA LYS A 114 -12.02 -2.94 11.05
C LYS A 114 -10.83 -2.57 11.94
N VAL A 115 -10.39 -3.51 12.80
CA VAL A 115 -9.15 -3.39 13.59
C VAL A 115 -7.92 -3.83 12.77
N PRO A 116 -6.68 -3.39 13.11
CA PRO A 116 -5.48 -3.67 12.31
C PRO A 116 -5.26 -5.15 11.92
N ALA A 117 -5.52 -6.09 12.83
CA ALA A 117 -5.39 -7.53 12.55
C ALA A 117 -6.42 -8.06 11.53
N ALA A 118 -7.61 -7.43 11.44
CA ALA A 118 -8.65 -7.82 10.49
C ALA A 118 -8.27 -7.49 9.03
N PHE A 119 -7.38 -6.52 8.81
CA PHE A 119 -6.83 -6.26 7.47
C PHE A 119 -5.92 -7.40 6.98
N VAL A 120 -5.26 -8.13 7.89
CA VAL A 120 -4.48 -9.33 7.54
C VAL A 120 -5.41 -10.51 7.29
N ALA A 121 -6.48 -10.66 8.09
CA ALA A 121 -7.51 -11.69 7.88
C ALA A 121 -8.26 -11.53 6.55
N ASN A 122 -8.28 -10.32 5.98
CA ASN A 122 -8.83 -10.06 4.65
C ASN A 122 -8.10 -10.79 3.50
N TYR A 123 -6.86 -11.23 3.71
CA TYR A 123 -6.14 -12.11 2.77
C TYR A 123 -6.48 -13.60 2.95
N ALA A 124 -7.24 -13.95 3.99
CA ALA A 124 -7.65 -15.30 4.34
C ALA A 124 -9.16 -15.55 4.15
N GLU A 125 -9.85 -14.74 3.35
CA GLU A 125 -11.29 -14.86 3.05
C GLU A 125 -11.72 -16.22 2.43
N ASN A 126 -10.75 -17.05 2.00
CA ASN A 126 -10.98 -18.10 0.99
C ASN A 126 -10.73 -19.56 1.47
N VAL A 127 -10.72 -19.85 2.77
CA VAL A 127 -10.44 -21.23 3.26
C VAL A 127 -11.28 -21.66 4.47
N ILE A 128 -12.54 -22.08 4.25
CA ILE A 128 -13.35 -22.82 5.25
C ILE A 128 -14.16 -23.93 4.55
N GLY A 129 -13.98 -25.19 4.97
CA GLY A 129 -14.69 -26.37 4.45
C GLY A 129 -13.77 -27.34 3.71
N ASP A 130 -14.36 -28.23 2.90
CA ASP A 130 -13.63 -28.88 1.81
C ASP A 130 -13.05 -27.79 0.91
N ILE A 131 -11.73 -27.77 0.75
CA ILE A 131 -11.11 -26.97 -0.29
C ILE A 131 -11.27 -27.73 -1.61
N THR A 132 -11.88 -27.09 -2.61
CA THR A 132 -12.08 -27.65 -3.96
C THR A 132 -11.21 -26.95 -5.02
N PRO A 133 -9.90 -26.76 -4.79
CA PRO A 133 -9.05 -26.06 -5.74
C PRO A 133 -8.91 -26.90 -7.02
N SER A 134 -9.01 -26.25 -8.17
CA SER A 134 -8.74 -26.91 -9.46
C SER A 134 -7.31 -27.45 -9.53
N SER A 135 -6.36 -26.81 -8.83
CA SER A 135 -5.01 -27.33 -8.66
C SER A 135 -4.40 -26.87 -7.33
N VAL A 136 -3.57 -27.71 -6.73
CA VAL A 136 -2.83 -27.37 -5.51
C VAL A 136 -1.37 -27.10 -5.87
N ARG A 137 -0.86 -25.92 -5.50
CA ARG A 137 0.54 -25.54 -5.61
C ARG A 137 1.15 -25.32 -4.23
N ILE A 138 2.41 -25.68 -4.06
CA ILE A 138 3.22 -25.37 -2.87
C ILE A 138 4.43 -24.59 -3.35
N GLY A 139 4.45 -23.28 -3.08
CA GLY A 139 5.30 -22.35 -3.83
C GLY A 139 4.95 -22.40 -5.33
N ASP A 140 5.97 -22.44 -6.18
CA ASP A 140 5.79 -22.54 -7.64
C ASP A 140 5.53 -23.97 -8.14
N GLN A 141 5.67 -25.00 -7.29
CA GLN A 141 5.48 -26.39 -7.71
C GLN A 141 4.01 -26.80 -7.70
N LEU A 142 3.56 -27.33 -8.84
CA LEU A 142 2.24 -27.94 -9.02
C LEU A 142 2.24 -29.36 -8.44
N VAL A 143 1.33 -29.62 -7.49
CA VAL A 143 1.25 -30.88 -6.75
C VAL A 143 0.04 -31.71 -7.19
N ILE A 144 -1.11 -31.05 -7.37
CA ILE A 144 -2.34 -31.63 -7.95
C ILE A 144 -2.72 -30.77 -9.16
N ASN A 145 -2.99 -31.38 -10.31
CA ASN A 145 -3.34 -30.67 -11.55
C ASN A 145 -4.85 -30.40 -11.69
N ALA A 146 -5.20 -29.65 -12.75
CA ALA A 146 -6.56 -29.29 -13.18
C ALA A 146 -7.52 -30.49 -13.37
N GLN A 147 -7.00 -31.71 -13.47
CA GLN A 147 -7.74 -32.95 -13.68
C GLN A 147 -7.87 -33.76 -12.37
N GLY A 148 -7.49 -33.20 -11.22
CA GLY A 148 -7.48 -33.87 -9.92
C GLY A 148 -6.37 -34.92 -9.77
N GLN A 149 -5.43 -35.00 -10.73
CA GLN A 149 -4.34 -35.97 -10.73
C GLN A 149 -3.16 -35.41 -9.93
N TRP A 150 -2.50 -36.28 -9.16
CA TRP A 150 -1.21 -35.94 -8.57
C TRP A 150 -0.16 -35.78 -9.68
N VAL A 151 0.46 -34.60 -9.75
CA VAL A 151 1.54 -34.26 -10.71
C VAL A 151 2.80 -33.75 -10.03
N GLY A 152 2.77 -33.61 -8.70
CA GLY A 152 3.98 -33.48 -7.91
C GLY A 152 4.84 -34.75 -8.04
N ASP A 153 6.11 -34.65 -7.65
CA ASP A 153 7.07 -35.74 -7.77
C ASP A 153 6.54 -37.03 -7.08
N PRO A 154 6.37 -38.15 -7.81
CA PRO A 154 5.87 -39.41 -7.26
C PRO A 154 6.96 -40.28 -6.64
N THR A 155 8.20 -39.79 -6.49
CA THR A 155 9.27 -40.51 -5.78
C THR A 155 8.83 -40.91 -4.37
N GLY A 156 8.79 -42.23 -4.12
CA GLY A 156 8.27 -42.82 -2.88
C GLY A 156 6.88 -43.48 -3.01
N LEU A 157 6.14 -43.28 -4.11
CA LEU A 157 4.73 -43.72 -4.24
C LEU A 157 4.47 -44.88 -5.22
N ARG A 158 5.49 -45.53 -5.81
CA ARG A 158 5.30 -46.62 -6.80
C ARG A 158 6.15 -47.86 -6.52
N GLY A 159 5.49 -49.02 -6.39
CA GLY A 159 6.14 -50.34 -6.37
C GLY A 159 6.37 -50.92 -7.78
N PRO A 160 7.26 -51.92 -7.93
CA PRO A 160 7.60 -52.51 -9.24
C PRO A 160 6.53 -53.49 -9.75
N ALA A 161 6.27 -53.48 -11.07
CA ALA A 161 5.34 -54.39 -11.76
C ALA A 161 5.98 -55.00 -13.02
N GLY A 162 5.61 -56.24 -13.34
CA GLY A 162 6.33 -57.11 -14.30
C GLY A 162 5.89 -57.03 -15.77
N ALA A 163 6.59 -57.78 -16.63
CA ALA A 163 6.44 -57.76 -18.09
C ALA A 163 5.44 -58.81 -18.63
N GLN A 164 4.78 -58.50 -19.75
CA GLN A 164 3.83 -59.37 -20.47
C GLN A 164 4.11 -59.37 -21.99
N GLY A 165 3.90 -60.51 -22.65
CA GLY A 165 4.36 -60.80 -24.02
C GLY A 165 3.36 -60.56 -25.18
N PRO A 166 3.79 -60.83 -26.43
CA PRO A 166 3.09 -60.41 -27.66
C PRO A 166 2.00 -61.37 -28.17
N ALA A 167 1.10 -60.86 -29.02
CA ALA A 167 -0.05 -61.57 -29.61
C ALA A 167 0.20 -62.05 -31.06
N GLY A 168 -0.56 -63.06 -31.51
CA GLY A 168 -0.42 -63.73 -32.82
C GLY A 168 -1.45 -63.31 -33.90
N PRO A 169 -1.21 -63.64 -35.18
CA PRO A 169 -1.98 -63.15 -36.34
C PRO A 169 -3.19 -64.03 -36.76
N ALA A 170 -4.06 -63.47 -37.61
CA ALA A 170 -5.33 -64.05 -38.06
C ALA A 170 -5.23 -65.00 -39.27
N GLY A 171 -6.22 -65.90 -39.42
CA GLY A 171 -6.30 -66.93 -40.47
C GLY A 171 -7.23 -66.62 -41.66
N ALA A 172 -7.15 -67.46 -42.71
CA ALA A 172 -7.76 -67.23 -44.03
C ALA A 172 -9.05 -68.04 -44.32
N GLN A 173 -9.80 -67.60 -45.34
CA GLN A 173 -11.13 -68.09 -45.74
C GLN A 173 -11.09 -69.28 -46.71
N GLY A 174 -12.07 -70.20 -46.61
CA GLY A 174 -12.23 -71.38 -47.49
C GLY A 174 -13.35 -71.29 -48.55
N PRO A 175 -13.36 -72.15 -49.59
CA PRO A 175 -14.26 -72.08 -50.75
C PRO A 175 -15.58 -72.87 -50.62
N ALA A 176 -16.51 -72.63 -51.55
CA ALA A 176 -17.89 -73.16 -51.56
C ALA A 176 -18.07 -74.52 -52.30
N GLY A 177 -19.18 -75.22 -52.00
CA GLY A 177 -19.56 -76.52 -52.59
C GLY A 177 -20.94 -76.54 -53.31
N PRO A 178 -21.28 -77.64 -54.03
CA PRO A 178 -22.33 -77.67 -55.07
C PRO A 178 -23.74 -78.16 -54.62
N ALA A 179 -24.73 -78.10 -55.54
CA ALA A 179 -26.17 -78.24 -55.30
C ALA A 179 -26.81 -79.62 -55.63
N GLY A 180 -28.06 -79.86 -55.16
CA GLY A 180 -28.89 -81.06 -55.36
C GLY A 180 -30.43 -80.81 -55.27
N PRO A 181 -31.31 -81.81 -55.53
CA PRO A 181 -32.59 -81.62 -56.29
C PRO A 181 -33.94 -81.63 -55.50
N ALA A 182 -35.10 -81.66 -56.20
CA ALA A 182 -36.43 -81.15 -55.73
C ALA A 182 -37.67 -82.10 -55.78
N GLY A 183 -38.74 -81.75 -55.03
CA GLY A 183 -40.14 -82.29 -54.98
C GLY A 183 -40.85 -81.95 -53.62
N GLY A 184 -42.18 -81.93 -53.38
CA GLY A 184 -43.44 -82.16 -54.15
C GLY A 184 -44.71 -81.64 -53.38
N ASN A 185 -45.96 -82.06 -53.72
CA ASN A 185 -47.25 -81.44 -53.25
C ASN A 185 -48.23 -82.36 -52.45
N GLY A 186 -49.19 -81.78 -51.70
CA GLY A 186 -50.63 -82.19 -51.73
C GLY A 186 -51.35 -82.66 -50.43
N SER A 187 -52.66 -82.37 -50.31
CA SER A 187 -53.60 -82.80 -49.22
C SER A 187 -54.53 -83.96 -49.66
N PRO A 188 -55.03 -84.88 -48.78
CA PRO A 188 -55.36 -86.23 -49.23
C PRO A 188 -56.81 -86.76 -49.11
N ASP A 189 -57.86 -86.05 -48.67
CA ASP A 189 -59.23 -86.60 -48.75
C ASP A 189 -60.39 -85.56 -48.80
N THR A 190 -61.58 -86.00 -49.26
CA THR A 190 -62.25 -85.34 -50.40
C THR A 190 -63.70 -84.86 -50.19
N PRO A 191 -64.17 -83.89 -51.01
CA PRO A 191 -65.60 -83.56 -51.14
C PRO A 191 -66.51 -84.71 -51.58
N ILE A 192 -65.98 -85.73 -52.27
CA ILE A 192 -66.73 -86.96 -52.60
C ILE A 192 -67.12 -87.69 -51.32
N GLN A 193 -66.19 -87.88 -50.38
CA GLN A 193 -66.48 -88.51 -49.08
C GLN A 193 -67.26 -87.59 -48.12
N VAL A 194 -67.44 -86.31 -48.45
CA VAL A 194 -68.38 -85.39 -47.75
C VAL A 194 -69.79 -85.55 -48.34
N ARG A 195 -69.92 -85.53 -49.66
CA ARG A 195 -71.18 -85.75 -50.39
C ARG A 195 -71.80 -87.10 -50.03
N ASP A 196 -71.00 -88.17 -50.04
CA ASP A 196 -71.48 -89.54 -49.82
C ASP A 196 -72.03 -89.76 -48.38
N LYS A 197 -71.75 -88.84 -47.45
CA LYS A 197 -72.34 -88.82 -46.09
C LYS A 197 -73.66 -88.03 -45.99
N LEU A 198 -73.94 -87.15 -46.95
CA LEU A 198 -75.16 -86.34 -46.98
C LEU A 198 -76.30 -87.04 -47.76
N VAL A 199 -75.94 -87.81 -48.79
CA VAL A 199 -76.89 -88.56 -49.65
C VAL A 199 -77.74 -89.60 -48.87
N THR A 200 -77.31 -90.05 -47.69
CA THR A 200 -78.00 -91.11 -46.93
C THR A 200 -79.22 -90.65 -46.12
N VAL A 201 -79.52 -89.34 -46.07
CA VAL A 201 -80.64 -88.77 -45.28
C VAL A 201 -81.63 -87.94 -46.12
N ASP A 202 -81.37 -87.77 -47.42
CA ASP A 202 -82.22 -87.08 -48.38
C ASP A 202 -83.08 -88.11 -49.16
N GLY A 203 -84.29 -88.39 -48.67
CA GLY A 203 -85.18 -89.35 -49.30
C GLY A 203 -86.53 -89.50 -48.60
N ALA A 204 -87.59 -89.73 -49.39
CA ALA A 204 -88.97 -89.82 -48.92
C ALA A 204 -89.13 -90.85 -47.79
N GLY A 205 -89.57 -90.38 -46.62
CA GLY A 205 -89.68 -91.17 -45.38
C GLY A 205 -88.72 -90.76 -44.26
N SER A 206 -87.80 -89.81 -44.51
CA SER A 206 -86.79 -89.33 -43.53
C SER A 206 -87.35 -88.43 -42.40
N GLY A 207 -88.49 -87.76 -42.62
CA GLY A 207 -89.08 -86.83 -41.65
C GLY A 207 -88.38 -85.47 -41.54
N ILE A 208 -87.53 -85.11 -42.52
CA ILE A 208 -86.85 -83.82 -42.65
C ILE A 208 -87.10 -83.31 -44.09
N ASP A 209 -87.37 -82.02 -44.24
CA ASP A 209 -87.77 -81.37 -45.51
C ASP A 209 -86.75 -80.28 -45.91
N ALA A 210 -86.31 -80.26 -47.16
CA ALA A 210 -85.24 -79.35 -47.63
C ALA A 210 -85.18 -79.14 -49.16
N ASP A 211 -85.29 -80.19 -49.96
CA ASP A 211 -85.00 -80.16 -51.42
C ASP A 211 -86.22 -79.80 -52.28
N ARG A 212 -87.31 -79.39 -51.62
CA ARG A 212 -88.45 -78.67 -52.19
C ARG A 212 -88.84 -77.57 -51.21
N LEU A 213 -89.16 -76.38 -51.72
CA LEU A 213 -90.05 -75.46 -51.00
C LEU A 213 -91.49 -75.98 -51.11
N ASP A 214 -92.38 -75.67 -50.16
CA ASP A 214 -93.84 -75.81 -50.27
C ASP A 214 -94.43 -75.14 -51.54
N GLY A 215 -94.98 -75.82 -52.54
CA GLY A 215 -94.55 -77.12 -53.09
C GLY A 215 -93.79 -76.90 -54.43
N LEU A 216 -93.03 -75.81 -54.53
CA LEU A 216 -92.41 -75.29 -55.75
C LEU A 216 -90.93 -75.68 -55.90
N ASP A 217 -90.52 -76.03 -57.12
CA ASP A 217 -89.11 -76.24 -57.50
C ASP A 217 -88.36 -74.90 -57.65
N SER A 218 -87.02 -74.96 -57.70
CA SER A 218 -86.16 -73.87 -58.13
C SER A 218 -86.66 -73.21 -59.44
N GLY A 219 -87.26 -73.97 -60.37
CA GLY A 219 -88.53 -73.55 -60.94
C GLY A 219 -88.49 -72.67 -62.19
N GLN A 220 -89.15 -71.51 -62.29
CA GLN A 220 -89.97 -70.68 -61.38
C GLN A 220 -89.30 -69.53 -60.60
N PHE A 221 -88.07 -69.66 -60.08
CA PHE A 221 -87.25 -68.49 -59.72
C PHE A 221 -86.42 -68.02 -60.91
N VAL A 222 -86.24 -66.70 -61.03
CA VAL A 222 -85.35 -66.03 -62.01
C VAL A 222 -83.93 -66.58 -61.82
N ARG A 223 -83.39 -67.27 -62.82
CA ARG A 223 -82.15 -68.07 -62.68
C ARG A 223 -81.15 -67.93 -63.82
N THR A 224 -81.41 -67.04 -64.76
CA THR A 224 -80.49 -66.75 -65.87
C THR A 224 -80.26 -65.26 -65.98
N ALA A 225 -79.04 -64.88 -66.38
CA ALA A 225 -78.73 -63.48 -66.66
C ALA A 225 -79.66 -62.91 -67.76
N ALA A 226 -80.11 -63.72 -68.72
CA ALA A 226 -81.10 -63.31 -69.72
C ALA A 226 -82.43 -62.84 -69.11
N GLN A 227 -82.98 -63.59 -68.15
CA GLN A 227 -84.24 -63.22 -67.48
C GLN A 227 -84.11 -62.02 -66.52
N VAL A 228 -82.89 -61.72 -66.07
CA VAL A 228 -82.57 -60.50 -65.30
C VAL A 228 -82.32 -59.32 -66.25
N HIS A 229 -81.70 -59.56 -67.39
CA HIS A 229 -81.44 -58.61 -68.47
C HIS A 229 -82.76 -58.13 -69.11
N ASP A 230 -83.70 -59.03 -69.43
CA ASP A 230 -85.03 -58.69 -69.94
C ASP A 230 -85.84 -57.80 -68.96
N LEU A 231 -85.55 -57.86 -67.65
CA LEU A 231 -86.15 -57.00 -66.62
C LEU A 231 -85.39 -55.68 -66.39
N LEU A 232 -84.12 -55.56 -66.77
CA LEU A 232 -83.30 -54.34 -66.62
C LEU A 232 -83.25 -53.50 -67.91
N VAL A 233 -83.29 -54.12 -69.09
CA VAL A 233 -83.36 -53.48 -70.43
C VAL A 233 -84.66 -52.69 -70.64
N THR A 234 -85.63 -52.82 -69.73
CA THR A 234 -86.83 -51.97 -69.72
C THR A 234 -86.65 -50.67 -68.91
N VAL A 235 -85.46 -50.41 -68.35
CA VAL A 235 -85.16 -49.28 -67.44
C VAL A 235 -83.87 -48.52 -67.83
N ASP A 236 -83.21 -48.82 -68.95
CA ASP A 236 -81.94 -48.16 -69.39
C ASP A 236 -82.05 -47.29 -70.66
N GLY A 237 -83.27 -47.07 -71.17
CA GLY A 237 -83.52 -46.15 -72.29
C GLY A 237 -83.48 -44.67 -71.90
N ALA A 238 -83.24 -43.78 -72.87
CA ALA A 238 -82.98 -42.33 -72.70
C ALA A 238 -84.14 -41.45 -72.14
N ASN A 239 -85.07 -42.02 -71.39
CA ASN A 239 -86.09 -41.34 -70.57
C ASN A 239 -86.36 -42.09 -69.23
N SER A 240 -85.50 -43.01 -68.80
CA SER A 240 -85.73 -43.84 -67.60
C SER A 240 -85.45 -43.15 -66.26
N GLY A 241 -84.64 -42.09 -66.27
CA GLY A 241 -84.20 -41.39 -65.06
C GLY A 241 -83.06 -42.08 -64.28
N VAL A 242 -82.42 -43.10 -64.87
CA VAL A 242 -81.27 -43.79 -64.28
C VAL A 242 -80.10 -43.74 -65.28
N ASP A 243 -79.09 -42.92 -64.99
CA ASP A 243 -77.86 -42.80 -65.79
C ASP A 243 -76.73 -43.58 -65.10
N ALA A 244 -76.18 -44.59 -65.78
CA ALA A 244 -75.14 -45.47 -65.24
C ALA A 244 -73.78 -45.33 -65.95
N ASP A 245 -73.77 -44.67 -67.12
CA ASP A 245 -72.64 -44.67 -68.06
C ASP A 245 -72.08 -43.26 -68.29
N ARG A 246 -72.83 -42.21 -67.92
CA ARG A 246 -72.38 -40.82 -67.92
C ARG A 246 -72.57 -40.20 -66.54
N LEU A 247 -71.77 -39.18 -66.25
CA LEU A 247 -71.95 -38.32 -65.09
C LEU A 247 -72.20 -36.91 -65.61
N ASP A 248 -73.37 -36.35 -65.30
CA ASP A 248 -73.84 -35.03 -65.72
C ASP A 248 -73.67 -34.75 -67.24
N GLY A 249 -73.92 -35.77 -68.06
CA GLY A 249 -73.87 -35.67 -69.53
C GLY A 249 -72.48 -35.71 -70.16
N LEU A 250 -71.41 -35.83 -69.36
CA LEU A 250 -70.03 -35.98 -69.85
C LEU A 250 -69.60 -37.44 -69.88
N ASP A 251 -68.82 -37.80 -70.90
CA ASP A 251 -68.18 -39.11 -71.02
C ASP A 251 -67.06 -39.27 -70.00
N SER A 252 -66.83 -40.50 -69.53
CA SER A 252 -65.74 -40.83 -68.61
C SER A 252 -64.33 -40.41 -69.09
N THR A 253 -64.14 -40.12 -70.38
CA THR A 253 -62.90 -39.58 -70.98
C THR A 253 -62.69 -38.09 -70.73
N ALA A 254 -63.71 -37.35 -70.29
CA ALA A 254 -63.63 -35.93 -69.95
C ALA A 254 -63.16 -35.67 -68.51
N PHE A 255 -63.21 -36.67 -67.62
CA PHE A 255 -62.65 -36.57 -66.28
C PHE A 255 -61.15 -36.92 -66.30
N PRO A 256 -60.29 -36.19 -65.58
CA PRO A 256 -58.87 -36.53 -65.49
C PRO A 256 -58.71 -37.89 -64.79
N ARG A 257 -58.06 -38.83 -65.48
CA ARG A 257 -58.00 -40.25 -65.07
C ARG A 257 -56.69 -40.62 -64.37
N THR A 258 -55.71 -39.72 -64.41
CA THR A 258 -54.40 -39.90 -63.79
C THR A 258 -54.11 -38.78 -62.81
N ALA A 259 -53.30 -39.07 -61.78
CA ALA A 259 -52.80 -38.04 -60.86
C ALA A 259 -51.97 -36.96 -61.58
N VAL A 260 -51.45 -37.25 -62.77
CA VAL A 260 -50.73 -36.29 -63.64
C VAL A 260 -51.72 -35.29 -64.24
N GLU A 261 -52.82 -35.72 -64.85
CA GLU A 261 -53.85 -34.83 -65.40
C GLU A 261 -54.51 -33.98 -64.30
N ILE A 262 -54.77 -34.55 -63.12
CA ILE A 262 -55.31 -33.82 -61.97
C ILE A 262 -54.31 -32.75 -61.50
N ARG A 263 -53.02 -33.09 -61.38
CA ARG A 263 -51.96 -32.14 -61.03
C ARG A 263 -51.85 -31.03 -62.06
N ASP A 264 -51.87 -31.34 -63.34
CA ASP A 264 -51.65 -30.35 -64.41
C ASP A 264 -52.82 -29.37 -64.51
N LEU A 265 -54.06 -29.81 -64.23
CA LEU A 265 -55.22 -28.93 -64.06
C LEU A 265 -55.13 -28.05 -62.81
N LEU A 266 -54.62 -28.58 -61.68
CA LEU A 266 -54.37 -27.81 -60.45
C LEU A 266 -53.28 -26.74 -60.65
N VAL A 267 -52.17 -27.08 -61.31
CA VAL A 267 -51.09 -26.14 -61.66
C VAL A 267 -51.59 -25.08 -62.65
N GLN A 268 -52.49 -25.44 -63.57
CA GLN A 268 -53.11 -24.46 -64.47
C GLN A 268 -54.11 -23.53 -63.76
N ALA A 269 -54.56 -23.90 -62.55
CA ALA A 269 -55.39 -23.08 -61.67
C ALA A 269 -54.58 -22.27 -60.63
N ASP A 270 -53.26 -22.47 -60.50
CA ASP A 270 -52.36 -21.64 -59.67
C ASP A 270 -52.08 -20.27 -60.33
N GLY A 271 -53.14 -19.48 -60.47
CA GLY A 271 -53.09 -18.08 -60.90
C GLY A 271 -53.50 -17.17 -59.76
N ALA A 272 -52.92 -15.96 -59.72
CA ALA A 272 -53.27 -14.95 -58.72
C ALA A 272 -54.80 -14.69 -58.70
N GLY A 273 -55.44 -15.01 -57.57
CA GLY A 273 -56.89 -14.93 -57.39
C GLY A 273 -57.63 -16.28 -57.34
N SER A 274 -56.94 -17.42 -57.46
CA SER A 274 -57.53 -18.77 -57.41
C SER A 274 -58.03 -19.19 -56.01
N GLY A 275 -57.40 -18.69 -54.94
CA GLY A 275 -57.72 -19.08 -53.56
C GLY A 275 -57.20 -20.46 -53.15
N VAL A 276 -56.34 -21.09 -53.96
CA VAL A 276 -55.68 -22.37 -53.66
C VAL A 276 -54.18 -22.14 -53.62
N ASP A 277 -53.55 -22.42 -52.48
CA ASP A 277 -52.12 -22.21 -52.24
C ASP A 277 -51.42 -23.58 -52.10
N ALA A 278 -50.74 -24.01 -53.17
CA ALA A 278 -50.06 -25.29 -53.23
C ALA A 278 -48.52 -25.18 -53.19
N ASP A 279 -47.97 -24.04 -53.62
CA ASP A 279 -46.53 -23.81 -53.73
C ASP A 279 -46.07 -22.38 -53.33
N ARG A 280 -46.99 -21.52 -52.83
CA ARG A 280 -46.68 -20.11 -52.49
C ARG A 280 -47.42 -19.56 -51.27
N LEU A 281 -46.91 -19.87 -50.07
CA LEU A 281 -47.43 -19.32 -48.80
C LEU A 281 -47.54 -17.78 -48.85
N ASP A 282 -48.77 -17.27 -48.75
CA ASP A 282 -49.12 -15.84 -48.85
C ASP A 282 -48.60 -15.15 -50.14
N GLY A 283 -48.50 -15.88 -51.24
CA GLY A 283 -48.03 -15.39 -52.55
C GLY A 283 -46.51 -15.32 -52.70
N LEU A 284 -45.75 -15.75 -51.69
CA LEU A 284 -44.30 -15.87 -51.71
C LEU A 284 -43.90 -17.32 -52.04
N ASP A 285 -42.97 -17.51 -52.95
CA ASP A 285 -42.47 -18.83 -53.31
C ASP A 285 -41.79 -19.50 -52.10
N SER A 286 -41.85 -20.83 -52.01
CA SER A 286 -41.12 -21.57 -50.98
C SER A 286 -39.62 -21.18 -50.85
N THR A 287 -38.99 -20.66 -51.92
CA THR A 287 -37.60 -20.13 -51.95
C THR A 287 -37.42 -18.75 -51.32
N ASN A 288 -38.49 -17.97 -51.13
CA ASN A 288 -38.47 -16.72 -50.37
C ASN A 288 -38.34 -16.95 -48.85
N PHE A 289 -38.75 -18.12 -48.36
CA PHE A 289 -38.62 -18.49 -46.95
C PHE A 289 -37.20 -19.02 -46.66
N PRO A 290 -36.55 -18.57 -45.58
CA PRO A 290 -35.22 -19.01 -45.23
C PRO A 290 -35.25 -20.47 -44.72
N ARG A 291 -34.78 -21.42 -45.53
CA ARG A 291 -34.86 -22.87 -45.24
C ARG A 291 -33.63 -23.45 -44.55
N THR A 292 -32.61 -22.62 -44.33
CA THR A 292 -31.35 -23.02 -43.68
C THR A 292 -31.00 -22.02 -42.58
N PRO A 293 -30.30 -22.44 -41.51
CA PRO A 293 -29.79 -21.52 -40.50
C PRO A 293 -28.94 -20.38 -41.09
N VAL A 294 -28.27 -20.65 -42.22
CA VAL A 294 -27.50 -19.65 -42.99
C VAL A 294 -28.42 -18.58 -43.59
N GLN A 295 -29.50 -18.95 -44.27
CA GLN A 295 -30.46 -17.97 -44.81
C GLN A 295 -31.19 -17.18 -43.71
N ILE A 296 -31.52 -17.82 -42.58
CA ILE A 296 -32.13 -17.12 -41.43
C ILE A 296 -31.13 -16.11 -40.87
N ARG A 297 -29.88 -16.51 -40.65
CA ARG A 297 -28.79 -15.62 -40.22
C ARG A 297 -28.61 -14.46 -41.20
N ASP A 298 -28.55 -14.72 -42.50
CA ASP A 298 -28.27 -13.68 -43.50
C ASP A 298 -29.41 -12.65 -43.60
N GLN A 299 -30.66 -13.06 -43.36
CA GLN A 299 -31.79 -12.15 -43.20
C GLN A 299 -31.76 -11.38 -41.87
N LEU A 300 -31.37 -12.01 -40.75
CA LEU A 300 -31.16 -11.29 -39.48
C LEU A 300 -30.02 -10.27 -39.59
N VAL A 301 -28.90 -10.61 -40.23
CA VAL A 301 -27.75 -9.71 -40.43
C VAL A 301 -28.11 -8.52 -41.33
N GLN A 302 -29.03 -8.68 -42.29
CA GLN A 302 -29.59 -7.53 -43.02
C GLN A 302 -30.48 -6.63 -42.15
N ALA A 303 -31.06 -7.16 -41.07
CA ALA A 303 -31.79 -6.40 -40.07
C ALA A 303 -30.88 -5.86 -38.94
N ASP A 304 -29.62 -6.28 -38.84
CA ASP A 304 -28.66 -5.85 -37.82
C ASP A 304 -27.95 -4.53 -38.20
N GLY A 305 -28.76 -3.56 -38.64
CA GLY A 305 -28.32 -2.23 -39.07
C GLY A 305 -28.77 -1.15 -38.11
N ALA A 306 -28.01 -0.05 -38.03
CA ALA A 306 -28.33 1.09 -37.17
C ALA A 306 -29.76 1.62 -37.43
N GLY A 307 -30.64 1.47 -36.43
CA GLY A 307 -32.05 1.88 -36.49
C GLY A 307 -33.07 0.73 -36.53
N SER A 308 -32.64 -0.54 -36.49
CA SER A 308 -33.53 -1.71 -36.53
C SER A 308 -34.33 -1.98 -35.25
N GLY A 309 -33.80 -1.56 -34.09
CA GLY A 309 -34.39 -1.87 -32.78
C GLY A 309 -34.12 -3.29 -32.27
N VAL A 310 -33.28 -4.07 -32.95
CA VAL A 310 -32.82 -5.39 -32.51
C VAL A 310 -31.32 -5.28 -32.26
N ASP A 311 -30.94 -5.17 -30.98
CA ASP A 311 -29.60 -4.69 -30.58
C ASP A 311 -28.73 -5.87 -30.12
N ALA A 312 -28.32 -6.73 -31.06
CA ALA A 312 -27.59 -7.97 -30.76
C ALA A 312 -26.07 -7.75 -30.59
N ASP A 313 -25.50 -6.79 -31.32
CA ASP A 313 -24.07 -6.46 -31.33
C ASP A 313 -23.66 -5.38 -30.30
N ARG A 314 -24.63 -4.84 -29.55
CA ARG A 314 -24.43 -3.83 -28.51
C ARG A 314 -24.86 -4.32 -27.15
N LEU A 315 -24.18 -3.84 -26.12
CA LEU A 315 -24.60 -4.01 -24.73
C LEU A 315 -25.12 -2.67 -24.21
N ASP A 316 -26.39 -2.63 -23.80
CA ASP A 316 -27.08 -1.42 -23.34
C ASP A 316 -26.97 -0.21 -24.31
N GLY A 317 -27.06 -0.47 -25.62
CA GLY A 317 -26.98 0.55 -26.67
C GLY A 317 -25.57 1.02 -27.03
N LEU A 318 -24.54 0.50 -26.35
CA LEU A 318 -23.12 0.78 -26.60
C LEU A 318 -22.47 -0.35 -27.42
N ASP A 319 -21.72 0.02 -28.44
CA ASP A 319 -20.98 -0.89 -29.30
C ASP A 319 -19.90 -1.65 -28.51
N SER A 320 -19.66 -2.93 -28.81
CA SER A 320 -18.68 -3.77 -28.12
C SER A 320 -17.23 -3.20 -28.08
N THR A 321 -16.89 -2.30 -29.00
CA THR A 321 -15.62 -1.56 -29.04
C THR A 321 -15.49 -0.46 -27.98
N GLN A 322 -16.59 -0.05 -27.34
CA GLN A 322 -16.62 0.97 -26.29
C GLN A 322 -16.27 0.42 -24.90
N PHE A 323 -16.20 -0.90 -24.74
CA PHE A 323 -15.90 -1.57 -23.46
C PHE A 323 -14.43 -1.93 -23.31
N LEU A 324 -13.92 -1.83 -22.07
CA LEU A 324 -12.60 -2.35 -21.70
C LEU A 324 -12.64 -3.88 -21.68
N ARG A 325 -11.94 -4.52 -22.61
CA ARG A 325 -11.80 -5.99 -22.65
C ARG A 325 -10.61 -6.47 -21.82
N ALA A 326 -10.75 -7.64 -21.21
CA ALA A 326 -9.73 -8.26 -20.35
C ALA A 326 -8.83 -9.29 -21.09
N ASP A 327 -9.18 -9.63 -22.33
CA ASP A 327 -8.60 -10.73 -23.12
C ASP A 327 -7.70 -10.26 -24.29
N GLY A 328 -7.54 -8.95 -24.48
CA GLY A 328 -6.73 -8.40 -25.56
C GLY A 328 -6.49 -6.90 -25.45
N ASN A 329 -5.72 -6.37 -26.41
CA ASN A 329 -5.38 -4.95 -26.44
C ASN A 329 -6.62 -4.07 -26.69
N VAL A 330 -6.76 -2.99 -25.93
CA VAL A 330 -7.80 -1.96 -26.09
C VAL A 330 -7.15 -0.63 -26.46
N VAL A 331 -7.75 0.10 -27.40
CA VAL A 331 -7.32 1.45 -27.82
C VAL A 331 -8.41 2.44 -27.43
N ILE A 332 -8.10 3.37 -26.53
CA ILE A 332 -9.07 4.32 -25.99
C ILE A 332 -8.87 5.67 -26.71
N GLY A 333 -9.88 6.11 -27.45
CA GLY A 333 -9.83 7.38 -28.22
C GLY A 333 -10.14 8.64 -27.41
N GLY A 334 -10.38 8.51 -26.10
CA GLY A 334 -10.69 9.60 -25.18
C GLY A 334 -10.12 9.33 -23.79
N ASN A 335 -10.56 10.08 -22.77
CA ASN A 335 -10.04 9.95 -21.41
C ASN A 335 -10.68 8.75 -20.68
N LEU A 336 -9.85 7.85 -20.16
CA LEU A 336 -10.27 6.84 -19.18
C LEU A 336 -10.03 7.37 -17.76
N THR A 337 -11.10 7.58 -17.00
CA THR A 337 -11.04 7.95 -15.57
C THR A 337 -11.36 6.74 -14.71
N VAL A 338 -10.40 6.28 -13.91
CA VAL A 338 -10.61 5.19 -12.93
C VAL A 338 -10.61 5.79 -11.52
N ASN A 339 -11.77 5.82 -10.88
CA ASN A 339 -11.92 6.26 -9.49
C ASN A 339 -11.57 5.11 -8.53
N GLY A 340 -10.28 4.78 -8.45
CA GLY A 340 -9.76 3.69 -7.62
C GLY A 340 -8.28 3.40 -7.88
N THR A 341 -7.74 2.35 -7.26
CA THR A 341 -6.36 1.91 -7.48
C THR A 341 -6.25 1.05 -8.74
N VAL A 342 -5.37 1.42 -9.67
CA VAL A 342 -5.02 0.60 -10.84
C VAL A 342 -3.75 -0.20 -10.52
N ALA A 343 -3.87 -1.53 -10.45
CA ALA A 343 -2.73 -2.43 -10.25
C ALA A 343 -2.37 -3.13 -11.57
N VAL A 344 -1.11 -3.01 -12.00
CA VAL A 344 -0.62 -3.65 -13.23
C VAL A 344 0.28 -4.83 -12.87
N ALA A 345 -0.17 -6.04 -13.18
CA ALA A 345 0.41 -7.28 -12.67
C ALA A 345 1.64 -7.80 -13.45
N GLN A 346 2.06 -7.13 -14.53
CA GLN A 346 3.16 -7.55 -15.42
C GLN A 346 4.00 -6.34 -15.86
N PRO A 347 5.28 -6.51 -16.23
CA PRO A 347 6.10 -5.42 -16.76
C PRO A 347 5.48 -4.80 -18.01
N ILE A 348 5.26 -3.48 -18.01
CA ILE A 348 4.63 -2.79 -19.14
C ILE A 348 5.67 -2.63 -20.26
N THR A 349 5.61 -3.48 -21.28
CA THR A 349 6.54 -3.46 -22.43
C THR A 349 6.28 -2.33 -23.44
N GLY A 350 5.52 -1.30 -23.06
CA GLY A 350 5.10 -0.23 -23.96
C GLY A 350 4.08 0.74 -23.35
N PHE A 351 4.41 1.38 -22.22
CA PHE A 351 3.66 2.55 -21.76
C PHE A 351 4.01 3.73 -22.69
N LYS A 352 3.25 3.89 -23.77
CA LYS A 352 3.47 4.96 -24.75
C LYS A 352 3.00 6.31 -24.21
N VAL A 353 3.84 6.95 -23.41
CA VAL A 353 3.92 8.42 -23.40
C VAL A 353 4.27 8.86 -24.83
N PHE A 354 3.62 9.92 -25.31
CA PHE A 354 3.82 10.41 -26.68
C PHE A 354 5.30 10.75 -26.94
N SER A 355 5.90 10.09 -27.92
CA SER A 355 7.30 10.21 -28.29
C SER A 355 7.46 10.94 -29.63
N GLY A 356 8.25 12.00 -29.67
CA GLY A 356 8.66 12.71 -30.88
C GLY A 356 9.36 14.01 -30.55
N ALA A 357 10.00 14.65 -31.53
CA ALA A 357 10.81 15.87 -31.39
C ALA A 357 10.07 17.13 -30.88
N ASN A 358 8.75 17.07 -30.68
CA ASN A 358 7.92 18.21 -30.28
C ASN A 358 6.77 17.74 -29.37
N PRO A 359 6.39 18.53 -28.36
CA PRO A 359 5.26 18.21 -27.49
C PRO A 359 3.93 18.26 -28.28
N PRO A 360 2.99 17.33 -28.03
CA PRO A 360 1.73 17.24 -28.78
C PRO A 360 0.77 18.41 -28.53
N VAL A 361 0.97 19.17 -27.45
CA VAL A 361 0.27 20.42 -27.14
C VAL A 361 1.26 21.41 -26.52
N ALA A 362 1.07 22.71 -26.74
CA ALA A 362 1.79 23.73 -26.00
C ALA A 362 1.46 23.65 -24.50
N CYS A 363 2.47 23.78 -23.65
CA CYS A 363 2.23 23.94 -22.22
C CYS A 363 1.53 25.28 -21.96
N ASN A 364 0.59 25.29 -21.03
CA ASN A 364 -0.22 26.44 -20.64
C ASN A 364 -0.83 26.18 -19.25
N ALA A 365 -1.48 27.19 -18.67
CA ALA A 365 -2.04 27.09 -17.31
C ALA A 365 -3.06 25.95 -17.14
N GLY A 366 -3.74 25.52 -18.21
CA GLY A 366 -4.75 24.45 -18.17
C GLY A 366 -4.18 23.02 -18.17
N ASN A 367 -2.91 22.82 -18.56
CA ASN A 367 -2.24 21.52 -18.53
C ASN A 367 -0.98 21.50 -17.64
N ARG A 368 -0.82 22.50 -16.76
CA ARG A 368 0.22 22.57 -15.73
C ARG A 368 0.26 21.27 -14.89
N GLY A 369 1.45 20.72 -14.70
CA GLY A 369 1.68 19.45 -14.00
C GLY A 369 1.60 18.21 -14.91
N SER A 370 1.26 18.36 -16.18
CA SER A 370 1.35 17.26 -17.16
C SER A 370 2.80 16.86 -17.41
N ILE A 371 3.02 15.59 -17.77
CA ILE A 371 4.35 15.02 -18.07
C ILE A 371 4.38 14.50 -19.52
N TYR A 372 5.47 14.79 -20.22
CA TYR A 372 5.79 14.41 -21.60
C TYR A 372 7.18 13.73 -21.63
N PHE A 373 7.55 13.06 -22.72
CA PHE A 373 8.88 12.45 -22.89
C PHE A 373 9.49 12.90 -24.21
N ASP A 374 10.52 13.73 -24.12
CA ASP A 374 11.27 14.26 -25.24
C ASP A 374 12.30 13.23 -25.71
N THR A 375 12.17 12.79 -26.96
CA THR A 375 13.07 11.80 -27.58
C THR A 375 14.31 12.41 -28.20
N ASP A 376 14.33 13.72 -28.43
CA ASP A 376 15.47 14.44 -29.03
C ASP A 376 16.39 14.98 -27.93
N GLY A 377 15.82 15.31 -26.76
CA GLY A 377 16.54 15.67 -25.53
C GLY A 377 16.82 14.50 -24.56
N GLU A 378 16.40 13.27 -24.89
CA GLU A 378 16.50 12.06 -24.04
C GLU A 378 16.00 12.24 -22.59
N GLY A 379 14.82 12.82 -22.40
CA GLY A 379 14.33 13.17 -21.05
C GLY A 379 12.81 13.24 -20.89
N PHE A 380 12.34 12.95 -19.67
CA PHE A 380 10.99 13.35 -19.26
C PHE A 380 10.92 14.88 -19.14
N MET A 381 9.75 15.46 -19.42
CA MET A 381 9.48 16.90 -19.41
C MET A 381 8.22 17.18 -18.60
N GLY A 382 8.19 18.25 -17.80
CA GLY A 382 7.01 18.71 -17.07
C GLY A 382 6.46 20.01 -17.67
N CYS A 383 5.15 20.18 -17.70
CA CYS A 383 4.53 21.46 -18.04
C CYS A 383 4.40 22.35 -16.80
N ASP A 384 5.10 23.49 -16.76
CA ASP A 384 5.10 24.41 -15.62
C ASP A 384 3.89 25.36 -15.57
N GLY A 385 3.12 25.42 -16.67
CA GLY A 385 2.01 26.34 -16.92
C GLY A 385 2.27 27.35 -18.05
N VAL A 386 3.47 27.36 -18.62
CA VAL A 386 3.91 28.23 -19.73
C VAL A 386 4.74 27.47 -20.77
N GLU A 387 5.67 26.62 -20.33
CA GLU A 387 6.55 25.84 -21.22
C GLU A 387 6.84 24.42 -20.70
N TRP A 388 7.37 23.57 -21.58
CA TRP A 388 7.79 22.21 -21.23
C TRP A 388 9.25 22.25 -20.77
N VAL A 389 9.50 21.93 -19.50
CA VAL A 389 10.83 21.96 -18.89
C VAL A 389 11.35 20.54 -18.63
N PRO A 390 12.65 20.25 -18.86
CA PRO A 390 13.22 18.94 -18.55
C PRO A 390 13.11 18.56 -17.07
N LEU A 391 12.70 17.32 -16.82
CA LEU A 391 12.73 16.65 -15.51
C LEU A 391 14.07 15.91 -15.30
N SER A 392 15.06 16.18 -16.16
CA SER A 392 16.40 15.62 -16.06
C SER A 392 17.19 16.26 -14.90
N GLY A 393 17.36 15.50 -13.81
CA GLY A 393 18.46 15.65 -12.87
C GLY A 393 18.50 16.93 -12.04
N GLY A 394 17.84 16.92 -10.87
CA GLY A 394 18.11 17.88 -9.79
C GLY A 394 16.84 18.35 -9.09
N ASP A 395 16.06 19.18 -9.78
CA ASP A 395 15.04 20.01 -9.16
C ASP A 395 13.71 19.98 -9.93
N ASN A 396 12.73 19.20 -9.48
CA ASN A 396 11.30 19.60 -9.39
C ASN A 396 10.37 18.51 -8.83
N ALA A 397 10.12 18.59 -7.51
CA ALA A 397 8.78 18.79 -6.95
C ALA A 397 7.55 18.07 -7.56
N LEU A 398 7.48 16.73 -7.48
CA LEU A 398 6.18 16.03 -7.37
C LEU A 398 6.14 14.86 -6.35
N LEU A 399 7.27 14.50 -5.73
CA LEU A 399 7.32 13.62 -4.56
C LEU A 399 7.84 14.43 -3.37
N ARG A 400 7.04 14.48 -2.29
CA ARG A 400 7.40 15.18 -1.04
C ARG A 400 8.44 14.35 -0.28
N GLY A 401 9.72 14.51 -0.61
CA GLY A 401 10.80 14.15 0.30
C GLY A 401 10.88 15.19 1.41
N ASN A 402 10.56 14.80 2.64
CA ASN A 402 10.48 15.71 3.79
C ASN A 402 11.83 16.36 4.13
N VAL A 403 12.97 15.76 3.75
CA VAL A 403 14.31 16.29 3.97
C VAL A 403 14.98 16.75 2.66
N GLN A 404 15.24 18.06 2.53
CA GLN A 404 15.92 18.68 1.37
C GLN A 404 17.32 19.16 1.76
N VAL A 405 18.35 18.96 0.91
CA VAL A 405 19.77 19.18 1.27
C VAL A 405 20.54 20.01 0.23
N SER A 406 21.34 20.98 0.69
CA SER A 406 22.21 21.80 -0.17
C SER A 406 23.58 21.15 -0.45
N GLY A 407 24.21 21.55 -1.56
CA GLY A 407 25.62 21.21 -1.84
C GLY A 407 26.64 21.88 -0.92
N TYR A 408 27.89 21.43 -1.00
CA TYR A 408 29.01 21.89 -0.18
C TYR A 408 29.66 23.20 -0.67
N ALA A 409 29.79 24.19 0.21
CA ALA A 409 30.49 25.46 0.01
C ALA A 409 31.95 25.44 0.52
N GLY A 410 32.76 26.40 0.05
CA GLY A 410 34.20 26.50 0.34
C GLY A 410 34.59 27.36 1.55
N ASP A 411 35.90 27.47 1.83
CA ASP A 411 36.44 28.42 2.81
C ASP A 411 35.94 29.84 2.50
N THR A 412 35.53 30.55 3.53
CA THR A 412 35.07 31.92 3.41
C THR A 412 35.40 32.67 4.70
N ARG A 413 36.24 33.69 4.55
CA ARG A 413 36.75 34.52 5.64
C ARG A 413 36.29 35.95 5.43
N LEU A 414 35.65 36.53 6.44
CA LEU A 414 35.01 37.83 6.37
C LEU A 414 35.29 38.65 7.63
N THR A 415 35.42 39.97 7.48
CA THR A 415 35.53 40.93 8.58
C THR A 415 34.32 41.88 8.62
N PRO A 416 33.07 41.36 8.61
CA PRO A 416 31.90 42.14 8.23
C PRO A 416 31.61 43.23 9.28
N GLY A 417 31.41 44.48 8.84
CA GLY A 417 31.06 45.61 9.71
C GLY A 417 29.56 45.72 10.03
N GLY A 418 28.75 44.79 9.52
CA GLY A 418 27.31 44.69 9.70
C GLY A 418 26.86 43.27 9.34
N TRP A 419 25.56 43.01 9.26
CA TRP A 419 25.06 41.71 8.78
C TRP A 419 25.34 41.54 7.29
N GLN A 420 25.99 40.43 6.92
CA GLN A 420 26.32 40.08 5.53
C GLN A 420 25.99 38.60 5.28
N ASP A 421 25.39 38.29 4.12
CA ASP A 421 25.20 36.90 3.67
C ASP A 421 26.56 36.18 3.57
N LEU A 422 26.66 34.95 4.05
CA LEU A 422 27.83 34.08 3.83
C LEU A 422 27.86 33.63 2.35
N PRO A 423 28.90 33.99 1.56
CA PRO A 423 29.06 33.52 0.19
C PRO A 423 28.91 31.99 0.05
N GLY A 424 28.07 31.57 -0.89
CA GLY A 424 27.77 30.15 -1.14
C GLY A 424 26.86 29.48 -0.10
N ARG A 425 26.39 30.18 0.95
CA ARG A 425 25.45 29.64 1.96
C ARG A 425 24.05 30.16 1.71
N ALA A 426 23.59 29.96 0.48
CA ALA A 426 22.22 30.16 0.07
C ALA A 426 21.67 28.83 -0.46
N TYR A 427 20.45 28.48 -0.06
CA TYR A 427 19.75 27.31 -0.56
C TYR A 427 18.30 27.69 -0.89
N THR A 428 17.79 27.24 -2.02
CA THR A 428 16.41 27.48 -2.44
C THR A 428 15.69 26.14 -2.49
N ALA A 429 14.56 26.04 -1.80
CA ALA A 429 13.78 24.80 -1.74
C ALA A 429 12.30 25.09 -1.44
N PRO A 430 11.38 24.19 -1.86
CA PRO A 430 9.97 24.31 -1.57
C PRO A 430 9.64 24.00 -0.11
N LYS A 431 8.72 24.80 0.46
CA LYS A 431 7.86 24.42 1.58
C LYS A 431 6.59 23.80 1.02
N GLY A 432 6.28 22.56 1.38
CA GLY A 432 5.17 21.77 0.85
C GLY A 432 3.82 21.98 1.56
N SER A 433 3.82 22.32 2.86
CA SER A 433 2.60 22.59 3.63
C SER A 433 2.73 23.85 4.49
N PRO A 434 1.79 24.81 4.49
CA PRO A 434 1.87 25.95 5.40
C PRO A 434 1.57 25.57 6.87
N ALA A 435 1.07 24.36 7.11
CA ALA A 435 0.68 23.90 8.45
C ALA A 435 1.83 23.27 9.25
N THR A 436 2.82 22.65 8.58
CA THR A 436 3.92 21.94 9.25
C THR A 436 5.03 22.89 9.69
N VAL A 437 5.72 22.55 10.78
CA VAL A 437 6.88 23.30 11.26
C VAL A 437 8.07 23.00 10.35
N LEU A 438 8.68 24.01 9.75
CA LEU A 438 9.93 23.83 9.03
C LEU A 438 11.10 23.82 10.00
N LYS A 439 11.73 22.67 10.19
CA LYS A 439 13.03 22.61 10.83
C LYS A 439 14.12 22.92 9.81
N VAL A 440 14.87 23.99 10.04
CA VAL A 440 16.03 24.40 9.23
C VAL A 440 17.30 24.05 10.00
N THR A 441 18.05 23.07 9.51
CA THR A 441 19.34 22.65 10.05
C THR A 441 20.44 23.24 9.18
N TYR A 442 21.40 23.95 9.77
CA TYR A 442 22.62 24.37 9.08
C TYR A 442 23.82 23.77 9.82
N GLN A 443 24.66 23.04 9.09
CA GLN A 443 25.95 22.59 9.60
C GLN A 443 27.06 23.20 8.77
N ASP A 444 28.09 23.73 9.43
CA ASP A 444 29.35 24.09 8.80
C ASP A 444 30.49 24.00 9.83
N VAL A 445 31.73 24.02 9.36
CA VAL A 445 32.88 24.31 10.20
C VAL A 445 32.95 25.82 10.34
N LEU A 446 32.52 26.30 11.50
CA LEU A 446 32.44 27.73 11.82
C LEU A 446 33.55 28.11 12.78
N GLY A 447 34.00 29.35 12.66
CA GLY A 447 35.04 29.85 13.54
C GLY A 447 35.24 31.34 13.49
N TYR A 448 36.17 31.78 14.31
CA TYR A 448 36.62 33.16 14.35
C TYR A 448 38.09 33.27 14.77
N HIS A 449 38.78 34.25 14.21
CA HIS A 449 40.13 34.66 14.62
C HIS A 449 40.01 35.81 15.61
N MET A 450 40.71 35.75 16.74
CA MET A 450 40.75 36.85 17.73
C MET A 450 42.15 37.46 17.86
N VAL A 451 42.22 38.78 17.98
CA VAL A 451 43.47 39.50 18.30
C VAL A 451 43.55 40.04 19.73
N GLY A 452 42.47 39.92 20.50
CA GLY A 452 42.38 40.35 21.90
C GLY A 452 41.09 39.87 22.57
N HIS A 453 40.67 40.56 23.63
CA HIS A 453 39.31 40.44 24.17
C HIS A 453 38.31 40.89 23.11
N GLY A 454 37.26 40.11 22.84
CA GLY A 454 36.21 40.58 21.95
C GLY A 454 34.97 39.71 21.81
N TRP A 455 33.95 40.33 21.21
CA TRP A 455 32.78 39.68 20.66
C TRP A 455 33.19 38.89 19.43
N GLY A 456 32.89 37.59 19.44
CA GLY A 456 33.14 36.71 18.30
C GLY A 456 32.11 36.94 17.20
N CYS A 457 32.02 35.99 16.29
CA CYS A 457 31.03 36.06 15.22
C CYS A 457 29.63 35.73 15.72
N ARG A 458 28.64 36.34 15.07
CA ARG A 458 27.22 36.08 15.26
C ARG A 458 26.64 35.56 13.95
N TRP A 459 25.75 34.59 14.03
CA TRP A 459 25.14 33.93 12.87
C TRP A 459 23.61 33.98 12.98
N ARG A 460 22.92 34.25 11.88
CA ARG A 460 21.45 34.19 11.82
C ARG A 460 20.96 33.61 10.50
N LEU A 461 19.78 33.00 10.53
CA LEU A 461 19.04 32.59 9.34
C LEU A 461 18.22 33.77 8.82
N THR A 462 18.27 34.00 7.50
CA THR A 462 17.23 34.74 6.78
C THR A 462 16.52 33.83 5.79
N ILE A 463 15.25 34.10 5.55
CA ILE A 463 14.41 33.42 4.56
C ILE A 463 13.76 34.52 3.73
N ASP A 464 13.96 34.49 2.41
CA ASP A 464 13.48 35.52 1.47
C ASP A 464 13.90 36.96 1.86
N GLY A 465 15.07 37.08 2.47
CA GLY A 465 15.63 38.34 2.98
C GLY A 465 15.07 38.80 4.33
N GLN A 466 14.04 38.15 4.85
CA GLN A 466 13.49 38.43 6.19
C GLN A 466 14.26 37.68 7.28
N VAL A 467 14.35 38.28 8.46
CA VAL A 467 14.96 37.66 9.66
C VAL A 467 13.87 36.92 10.43
N HIS A 468 14.03 35.61 10.62
CA HIS A 468 13.00 34.78 11.25
C HIS A 468 13.23 34.48 12.74
N ASP A 469 14.47 34.57 13.22
CA ASP A 469 14.78 34.35 14.64
C ASP A 469 16.01 35.19 15.06
N ARG A 470 16.28 35.21 16.36
CA ARG A 470 17.44 35.88 16.96
C ARG A 470 18.75 35.17 16.57
N PRO A 471 19.89 35.87 16.56
CA PRO A 471 21.17 35.30 16.14
C PRO A 471 21.77 34.37 17.20
N PHE A 472 22.62 33.42 16.80
CA PHE A 472 23.53 32.71 17.70
C PHE A 472 24.87 33.46 17.79
N SER A 473 25.55 33.42 18.94
CA SER A 473 26.63 34.36 19.26
C SER A 473 27.85 33.72 19.91
N GLY A 474 29.04 33.97 19.36
CA GLY A 474 30.32 33.62 19.98
C GLY A 474 30.95 34.77 20.78
N HIS A 475 31.69 34.47 21.84
CA HIS A 475 32.54 35.44 22.58
C HIS A 475 33.70 34.74 23.30
N THR A 476 34.88 35.38 23.31
CA THR A 476 35.97 34.96 24.20
C THR A 476 36.80 36.15 24.69
N SER A 477 37.17 36.13 25.97
CA SER A 477 37.71 37.31 26.65
C SER A 477 39.24 37.43 26.67
N THR A 478 39.99 36.36 26.41
CA THR A 478 41.46 36.35 26.58
C THR A 478 42.23 35.60 25.50
N ALA A 479 41.55 34.81 24.67
CA ALA A 479 42.18 33.87 23.76
C ALA A 479 42.46 34.50 22.40
N ARG A 480 43.74 34.76 22.08
CA ARG A 480 44.17 35.13 20.72
C ARG A 480 44.15 33.92 19.77
N GLY A 481 44.11 34.19 18.48
CA GLY A 481 44.18 33.20 17.40
C GLY A 481 42.83 32.65 16.95
N TRP A 482 42.89 31.64 16.09
CA TRP A 482 41.75 30.93 15.52
C TRP A 482 41.09 30.01 16.55
N ARG A 483 39.75 30.04 16.54
CA ARG A 483 38.86 29.04 17.14
C ARG A 483 37.92 28.56 16.04
N ILE A 484 38.08 27.32 15.58
CA ILE A 484 37.33 26.75 14.46
C ILE A 484 36.87 25.34 14.87
N GLN A 485 35.59 25.04 14.66
CA GLN A 485 34.98 23.79 15.08
C GLN A 485 33.71 23.50 14.28
N PRO A 486 33.23 22.23 14.22
CA PRO A 486 31.87 21.99 13.76
C PRO A 486 30.86 22.75 14.62
N LEU A 487 29.99 23.52 13.99
CA LEU A 487 28.79 24.04 14.61
C LEU A 487 27.58 23.62 13.78
N GLN A 488 26.57 23.10 14.49
CA GLN A 488 25.26 22.83 13.95
C GLN A 488 24.28 23.81 14.58
N LEU A 489 23.58 24.57 13.73
CA LEU A 489 22.58 25.56 14.12
C LEU A 489 21.23 25.06 13.62
N GLU A 490 20.25 24.93 14.52
CA GLU A 490 18.88 24.52 14.17
C GLU A 490 17.90 25.66 14.48
N TRP A 491 17.07 26.00 13.50
CA TRP A 491 15.91 26.88 13.65
C TRP A 491 14.64 26.09 13.33
N PHE A 492 13.51 26.54 13.87
CA PHE A 492 12.20 25.93 13.63
C PHE A 492 11.25 27.04 13.21
N ILE A 493 10.61 26.95 12.05
CA ILE A 493 9.84 28.05 11.47
C ILE A 493 8.38 27.62 11.40
N GLN A 494 7.51 28.38 12.05
CA GLN A 494 6.06 28.16 12.09
C GLN A 494 5.37 29.23 11.25
N GLY A 495 4.32 28.86 10.52
CA GLY A 495 3.57 29.79 9.67
C GLY A 495 4.31 30.30 8.44
N LEU A 496 5.41 29.64 8.01
CA LEU A 496 5.99 29.89 6.69
C LEU A 496 5.00 29.37 5.63
N ALA A 497 4.74 30.19 4.60
CA ALA A 497 3.83 29.82 3.51
C ALA A 497 4.32 28.57 2.76
N ALA A 498 3.46 27.93 1.97
CA ALA A 498 3.90 26.95 0.98
C ALA A 498 4.38 27.67 -0.30
N GLY A 499 5.42 27.13 -0.94
CA GLY A 499 6.09 27.74 -2.09
C GLY A 499 7.61 27.63 -2.00
N ASN A 500 8.32 28.16 -2.99
CA ASN A 500 9.79 28.17 -2.98
C ASN A 500 10.31 29.31 -2.10
N HIS A 501 11.20 28.97 -1.17
CA HIS A 501 11.84 29.91 -0.26
C HIS A 501 13.36 29.84 -0.39
N THR A 502 14.04 30.97 -0.22
CA THR A 502 15.51 31.04 -0.23
C THR A 502 16.08 31.30 1.16
N TYR A 503 16.67 30.26 1.73
CA TYR A 503 17.35 30.24 3.02
C TYR A 503 18.78 30.75 2.87
N ARG A 504 19.23 31.65 3.76
CA ARG A 504 20.60 32.15 3.79
C ARG A 504 21.13 32.24 5.22
N ILE A 505 22.40 31.94 5.42
CA ILE A 505 23.07 32.30 6.68
C ILE A 505 23.72 33.67 6.51
N GLN A 506 23.40 34.59 7.41
CA GLN A 506 24.11 35.84 7.58
C GLN A 506 25.07 35.76 8.76
N VAL A 507 26.22 36.41 8.61
CA VAL A 507 27.23 36.57 9.65
C VAL A 507 27.42 38.06 9.97
N TYR A 508 27.70 38.36 11.23
CA TYR A 508 28.08 39.67 11.72
C TYR A 508 29.20 39.55 12.75
N ARG A 509 30.09 40.54 12.78
CA ARG A 509 31.20 40.67 13.73
C ARG A 509 31.04 42.00 14.47
N PRO A 510 30.60 42.00 15.74
CA PRO A 510 30.32 43.23 16.48
C PRO A 510 31.55 44.11 16.69
N ASP A 511 32.74 43.51 16.82
CA ASP A 511 33.99 44.20 17.15
C ASP A 511 34.71 44.75 15.90
N GLY A 512 33.99 45.57 15.14
CA GLY A 512 34.38 46.11 13.83
C GLY A 512 35.81 46.67 13.72
N ASN A 513 36.36 47.17 14.84
CA ASN A 513 37.66 47.85 14.93
C ASN A 513 38.86 46.94 15.28
N THR A 514 38.67 45.62 15.33
CA THR A 514 39.76 44.65 15.55
C THR A 514 40.15 43.96 14.23
N SER A 515 41.35 43.35 14.16
CA SER A 515 41.72 42.38 13.10
C SER A 515 41.23 40.96 13.40
N SER A 516 40.08 40.86 14.08
CA SER A 516 39.34 39.61 14.26
C SER A 516 38.51 39.31 13.01
N GLU A 517 38.44 38.03 12.62
CA GLU A 517 37.82 37.56 11.38
C GLU A 517 36.78 36.48 11.68
N CYS A 518 35.74 36.36 10.86
CA CYS A 518 34.80 35.24 10.84
C CYS A 518 35.19 34.24 9.77
N LEU A 519 35.05 32.95 10.05
CA LEU A 519 35.30 31.85 9.12
C LEU A 519 34.08 30.92 9.04
N ALA A 520 33.78 30.49 7.83
CA ALA A 520 32.87 29.40 7.53
C ALA A 520 33.51 28.51 6.44
N GLY A 521 33.41 27.19 6.58
CA GLY A 521 33.99 26.23 5.65
C GLY A 521 35.43 25.87 5.96
N TRP A 522 36.17 25.46 4.93
CA TRP A 522 37.54 24.99 5.05
C TRP A 522 38.27 25.04 3.70
N PRO A 523 39.61 25.21 3.67
CA PRO A 523 40.41 25.20 2.45
C PRO A 523 40.12 24.00 1.54
N ASP A 524 40.28 24.21 0.23
CA ASP A 524 40.03 23.23 -0.85
C ASP A 524 38.61 22.61 -0.82
N ASN A 525 37.69 23.30 -0.15
CA ASN A 525 36.36 22.84 0.21
C ASN A 525 36.37 21.51 0.99
N ASP A 526 37.47 21.15 1.66
CA ASP A 526 37.68 19.89 2.39
C ASP A 526 36.95 19.84 3.74
N THR A 527 35.70 20.35 3.78
CA THR A 527 34.77 20.14 4.88
C THR A 527 33.35 19.87 4.38
N GLN A 528 32.59 19.16 5.20
CA GLN A 528 31.15 19.03 5.06
C GLN A 528 30.44 20.25 5.64
N ASN A 529 29.58 20.86 4.83
CA ASN A 529 28.61 21.86 5.24
C ASN A 529 27.34 21.78 4.38
N PHE A 530 26.17 22.03 4.96
CA PHE A 530 24.90 21.91 4.27
C PHE A 530 23.77 22.61 5.03
N PHE A 531 22.74 23.00 4.29
CA PHE A 531 21.39 23.10 4.83
C PHE A 531 20.71 21.73 4.74
N ALA A 532 19.97 21.34 5.78
CA ALA A 532 18.97 20.29 5.73
C ALA A 532 17.63 20.84 6.23
N LEU A 533 16.61 20.83 5.38
CA LEU A 533 15.27 21.33 5.67
C LEU A 533 14.35 20.16 5.91
N GLU A 534 13.65 20.11 7.04
CA GLU A 534 12.76 19.02 7.43
C GLU A 534 11.36 19.57 7.75
N GLU A 535 10.30 19.04 7.12
CA GLU A 535 8.93 19.34 7.55
C GLU A 535 8.52 18.41 8.69
N VAL A 536 8.10 18.99 9.82
CA VAL A 536 7.64 18.25 11.00
C VAL A 536 6.18 18.60 11.28
N GLU A 537 5.33 17.57 11.38
CA GLU A 537 3.92 17.74 11.73
C GLU A 537 3.78 18.40 13.11
N PRO A 538 2.86 19.39 13.30
CA PRO A 538 2.76 20.12 14.57
C PRO A 538 2.47 19.24 15.78
N GLY A 539 1.75 18.13 15.60
CA GLY A 539 1.48 17.16 16.68
C GLY A 539 2.71 16.38 17.14
N ASN A 540 3.77 16.32 16.32
CA ASN A 540 4.99 15.58 16.59
C ASN A 540 6.12 16.47 17.15
N ILE A 541 5.88 17.77 17.39
CA ILE A 541 6.92 18.69 17.84
C ILE A 541 6.41 19.74 18.83
N SER A 542 7.06 19.80 19.98
CA SER A 542 6.86 20.84 21.00
C SER A 542 8.10 21.72 21.08
N ILE A 543 7.92 23.04 21.21
CA ILE A 543 9.00 24.03 21.11
C ILE A 543 8.84 25.15 22.14
N VAL A 544 9.92 25.45 22.87
CA VAL A 544 10.10 26.64 23.72
C VAL A 544 11.33 27.41 23.21
N ARG A 545 11.31 28.75 23.24
CA ARG A 545 12.40 29.61 22.72
C ARG A 545 12.54 30.89 23.51
N HIS A 546 13.52 31.71 23.11
CA HIS A 546 13.69 33.09 23.57
C HIS A 546 13.91 33.17 25.09
N MET A 547 14.55 32.14 25.63
CA MET A 547 14.83 31.92 27.04
C MET A 547 15.95 32.88 27.49
N ASP A 548 15.78 33.51 28.65
CA ASP A 548 16.68 34.59 29.11
C ASP A 548 18.13 34.14 29.34
N ASP A 549 19.07 35.11 29.35
CA ASP A 549 20.44 34.93 29.89
C ASP A 549 20.36 34.44 31.34
N ARG A 550 21.02 33.31 31.62
CA ARG A 550 21.17 32.76 32.96
C ARG A 550 22.63 32.52 33.25
N ARG A 551 23.13 33.23 34.28
CA ARG A 551 24.51 33.18 34.77
C ARG A 551 24.50 32.55 36.15
N GLU A 552 24.77 31.25 36.16
CA GLU A 552 24.49 30.38 37.29
C GLU A 552 25.81 29.81 37.83
N THR A 553 25.87 29.58 39.15
CA THR A 553 27.05 29.02 39.83
C THR A 553 26.72 27.82 40.74
N PRO A 554 25.77 26.93 40.37
CA PRO A 554 25.13 26.00 41.29
C PRO A 554 26.13 24.98 41.86
N ASP A 555 26.13 24.82 43.18
CA ASP A 555 26.90 23.80 43.89
C ASP A 555 26.09 22.49 43.99
N GLY A 556 25.89 21.88 42.82
CA GLY A 556 25.02 20.73 42.62
C GLY A 556 24.20 20.85 41.33
N TRP A 557 23.36 19.86 41.06
CA TRP A 557 22.41 19.92 39.95
C TRP A 557 21.23 20.83 40.32
N ALA A 558 21.02 21.89 39.55
CA ALA A 558 19.89 22.82 39.69
C ALA A 558 19.18 23.02 38.34
N ASP A 559 17.86 23.24 38.37
CA ASP A 559 17.08 23.59 37.16
C ASP A 559 17.57 24.92 36.58
N LEU A 560 17.85 24.97 35.28
CA LEU A 560 18.04 26.23 34.57
C LEU A 560 16.68 26.92 34.41
N PRO A 561 16.50 28.15 34.92
CA PRO A 561 15.21 28.82 34.82
C PRO A 561 14.78 29.03 33.37
N ASN A 562 13.46 28.97 33.17
CA ASN A 562 12.76 29.17 31.91
C ASN A 562 13.08 28.13 30.80
N ARG A 563 13.83 27.06 31.13
CA ARG A 563 14.13 25.92 30.24
C ARG A 563 13.33 24.68 30.64
N VAL A 564 12.02 24.82 30.55
CA VAL A 564 11.01 23.78 30.85
C VAL A 564 10.09 23.61 29.64
N ILE A 565 9.76 22.38 29.29
CA ILE A 565 8.80 22.07 28.22
C ILE A 565 7.93 20.88 28.62
N THR A 566 6.61 21.04 28.48
CA THR A 566 5.64 19.96 28.70
C THR A 566 5.14 19.49 27.35
N VAL A 567 5.09 18.18 27.16
CA VAL A 567 4.73 17.54 25.89
C VAL A 567 3.75 16.41 26.13
N ASP A 568 2.89 16.17 25.17
CA ASP A 568 2.00 15.02 25.12
C ASP A 568 2.56 14.08 24.04
N LYS A 569 3.15 12.96 24.46
CA LYS A 569 3.72 11.93 23.57
C LYS A 569 2.60 10.99 23.14
N ASN A 570 2.43 10.84 21.84
CA ASN A 570 1.23 10.26 21.24
C ASN A 570 1.29 8.72 21.14
N SER A 571 2.47 8.16 20.87
CA SER A 571 2.66 6.73 20.60
C SER A 571 3.63 6.05 21.58
N ASP A 572 3.35 4.79 21.92
CA ASP A 572 4.29 3.88 22.61
C ASP A 572 5.39 3.36 21.64
N ASP A 573 5.09 3.32 20.34
CA ASP A 573 5.93 2.82 19.24
C ASP A 573 6.87 3.89 18.65
N SER A 574 7.01 5.04 19.29
CA SER A 574 7.85 6.17 18.86
C SER A 574 8.92 6.49 19.91
N LEU A 575 9.94 7.24 19.53
CA LEU A 575 10.98 7.75 20.44
C LEU A 575 10.92 9.27 20.55
N LEU A 576 11.53 9.85 21.59
CA LEU A 576 11.66 11.29 21.74
C LEU A 576 13.10 11.73 21.47
N LYS A 577 13.28 12.62 20.50
CA LYS A 577 14.49 13.41 20.32
C LYS A 577 14.30 14.73 21.06
N VAL A 578 15.07 14.93 22.12
CA VAL A 578 15.05 16.15 22.92
C VAL A 578 16.27 16.98 22.60
N THR A 579 16.08 18.12 21.96
CA THR A 579 17.13 19.04 21.51
C THR A 579 17.11 20.31 22.35
N TYR A 580 18.25 20.73 22.86
CA TYR A 580 18.43 22.03 23.50
C TYR A 580 19.58 22.78 22.82
N MET A 581 19.27 23.88 22.16
CA MET A 581 20.20 24.74 21.44
C MET A 581 20.24 26.11 22.13
N ASP A 582 21.41 26.53 22.61
CA ASP A 582 21.59 27.82 23.29
C ASP A 582 23.03 28.34 23.08
N ASP A 583 23.25 29.62 23.33
CA ASP A 583 24.61 30.15 23.47
C ASP A 583 25.11 29.72 24.87
N LEU A 584 25.93 28.66 24.91
CA LEU A 584 26.43 28.09 26.16
C LEU A 584 27.84 28.61 26.47
N GLY A 585 28.03 29.01 27.73
CA GLY A 585 29.23 29.68 28.17
C GLY A 585 29.81 29.14 29.46
N ILE A 586 31.13 29.24 29.56
CA ILE A 586 31.90 28.94 30.75
C ILE A 586 32.83 30.13 31.00
N HIS A 587 32.74 30.71 32.19
CA HIS A 587 33.81 31.53 32.73
C HIS A 587 34.73 30.60 33.52
N MET A 588 36.02 30.57 33.20
CA MET A 588 37.00 29.76 33.94
C MET A 588 38.04 30.62 34.65
N VAL A 589 38.60 30.08 35.73
CA VAL A 589 39.77 30.66 36.43
C VAL A 589 40.74 29.53 36.71
N GLY A 590 41.78 29.42 35.89
CA GLY A 590 42.73 28.30 35.90
C GLY A 590 42.16 27.02 35.29
N HIS A 591 42.80 25.88 35.58
CA HIS A 591 42.32 24.56 35.19
C HIS A 591 41.13 24.17 36.07
N SER A 592 39.92 24.15 35.49
CA SER A 592 38.73 23.66 36.17
C SER A 592 37.94 22.69 35.30
N TRP A 593 37.10 21.90 35.95
CA TRP A 593 36.01 21.21 35.27
C TRP A 593 34.97 22.27 34.90
N GLY A 594 34.47 22.23 33.67
CA GLY A 594 33.54 23.22 33.14
C GLY A 594 32.11 22.96 33.60
N CYS A 595 31.17 23.50 32.85
CA CYS A 595 29.75 23.29 33.07
C CYS A 595 29.31 21.90 32.60
N ARG A 596 28.35 21.32 33.32
CA ARG A 596 27.68 20.07 32.94
C ARG A 596 26.18 20.29 32.84
N TRP A 597 25.55 19.76 31.82
CA TRP A 597 24.10 19.87 31.60
C TRP A 597 23.46 18.49 31.55
N ARG A 598 22.28 18.31 32.14
CA ARG A 598 21.51 17.06 32.00
C ARG A 598 20.04 17.36 31.72
N LEU A 599 19.39 16.41 31.07
CA LEU A 599 17.95 16.41 30.89
C LEU A 599 17.27 15.69 32.07
N THR A 600 16.23 16.29 32.62
CA THR A 600 15.28 15.61 33.51
C THR A 600 13.90 15.53 32.87
N MET A 601 13.13 14.51 33.26
CA MET A 601 11.72 14.29 32.92
C MET A 601 10.99 14.06 34.25
N ASP A 602 9.94 14.85 34.51
CA ASP A 602 9.12 14.78 35.72
C ASP A 602 9.93 14.79 37.04
N GLY A 603 11.07 15.50 37.02
CA GLY A 603 11.98 15.69 38.16
C GLY A 603 13.13 14.67 38.24
N GLY A 604 13.08 13.55 37.51
CA GLY A 604 14.14 12.54 37.46
C GLY A 604 15.09 12.71 36.26
N PRO A 605 16.41 12.47 36.38
CA PRO A 605 17.31 12.43 35.23
C PRO A 605 16.96 11.25 34.31
N VAL A 606 16.91 11.50 32.99
CA VAL A 606 16.54 10.46 31.99
C VAL A 606 17.70 9.94 31.16
N ASP A 607 18.84 10.63 31.18
CA ASP A 607 20.05 10.21 30.47
C ASP A 607 21.30 10.80 31.16
N ARG A 608 22.48 10.42 30.67
CA ARG A 608 23.77 10.93 31.11
C ARG A 608 23.96 12.41 30.70
N PRO A 609 24.75 13.18 31.46
CA PRO A 609 24.95 14.61 31.19
C PRO A 609 25.83 14.86 29.96
N PHE A 610 25.88 16.09 29.48
CA PHE A 610 26.97 16.60 28.63
C PHE A 610 27.90 17.48 29.45
N SER A 611 29.18 17.50 29.11
CA SER A 611 30.23 18.03 29.99
C SER A 611 31.27 18.84 29.22
N THR A 612 31.79 19.90 29.84
CA THR A 612 32.86 20.73 29.27
C THR A 612 34.12 20.73 30.13
N HIS A 613 35.27 20.94 29.50
CA HIS A 613 36.55 21.03 30.18
C HIS A 613 37.54 21.89 29.39
N THR A 614 38.34 22.70 30.09
CA THR A 614 39.57 23.25 29.50
C THR A 614 40.64 23.45 30.59
N SER A 615 41.91 23.25 30.23
CA SER A 615 43.00 23.17 31.22
C SER A 615 43.85 24.42 31.36
N THR A 616 43.68 25.45 30.51
CA THR A 616 44.61 26.61 30.45
C THR A 616 43.97 27.96 30.13
N ALA A 617 42.64 28.05 30.01
CA ALA A 617 41.96 29.29 29.68
C ALA A 617 41.33 29.94 30.92
N SER A 618 41.67 31.20 31.19
CA SER A 618 40.96 32.03 32.16
C SER A 618 40.07 33.05 31.44
N GLY A 619 38.86 33.27 31.96
CA GLY A 619 37.85 34.16 31.39
C GLY A 619 36.70 33.42 30.71
N TRP A 620 35.85 34.17 30.00
CA TRP A 620 34.71 33.66 29.26
C TRP A 620 35.13 32.96 27.95
N ARG A 621 34.50 31.83 27.70
CA ARG A 621 34.30 31.22 26.39
C ARG A 621 32.80 30.95 26.25
N ILE A 622 32.16 31.53 25.24
CA ILE A 622 30.74 31.39 24.95
C ILE A 622 30.60 31.07 23.47
N GLU A 623 29.93 29.97 23.16
CA GLU A 623 29.77 29.47 21.79
C GLU A 623 28.36 28.86 21.64
N PRO A 624 27.75 28.90 20.44
CA PRO A 624 26.48 28.23 20.19
C PRO A 624 26.66 26.71 20.35
N ARG A 625 25.77 26.05 21.10
CA ARG A 625 25.87 24.62 21.39
C ARG A 625 24.50 23.94 21.33
N GLN A 626 24.45 22.86 20.54
CA GLN A 626 23.34 21.93 20.53
C GLN A 626 23.64 20.74 21.44
N LEU A 627 22.83 20.56 22.48
CA LEU A 627 22.73 19.32 23.24
C LEU A 627 21.56 18.51 22.69
N THR A 628 21.68 17.18 22.65
CA THR A 628 20.59 16.31 22.18
C THR A 628 20.57 15.04 22.99
N TRP A 629 19.39 14.61 23.42
CA TRP A 629 19.14 13.34 24.09
C TRP A 629 18.12 12.54 23.31
N MET A 630 18.27 11.21 23.36
CA MET A 630 17.51 10.27 22.57
C MET A 630 16.84 9.27 23.49
N LEU A 631 15.57 9.51 23.80
CA LEU A 631 14.81 8.75 24.78
C LEU A 631 13.98 7.67 24.06
N ASP A 632 14.25 6.41 24.41
CA ASP A 632 13.71 5.21 23.77
C ASP A 632 13.00 4.39 24.84
N GLY A 633 11.85 3.78 24.53
CA GLY A 633 11.01 3.06 25.51
C GLY A 633 10.25 3.96 26.50
N VAL A 634 10.18 5.27 26.27
CA VAL A 634 9.20 6.14 26.95
C VAL A 634 7.81 5.78 26.44
N ARG A 635 6.83 5.63 27.32
CA ARG A 635 5.44 5.32 26.92
C ARG A 635 4.71 6.56 26.38
N ARG A 636 3.54 6.38 25.77
CA ARG A 636 2.61 7.48 25.50
C ARG A 636 2.15 8.13 26.81
N GLY A 637 1.96 9.44 26.79
CA GLY A 637 1.57 10.20 27.99
C GLY A 637 2.15 11.60 28.03
N ARG A 638 1.83 12.33 29.10
CA ARG A 638 2.25 13.72 29.31
C ARG A 638 3.50 13.79 30.17
N TYR A 639 4.53 14.46 29.68
CA TYR A 639 5.85 14.55 30.31
C TYR A 639 6.34 16.00 30.38
N THR A 640 6.95 16.40 31.49
CA THR A 640 7.61 17.70 31.62
C THR A 640 9.12 17.56 31.70
N PHE A 641 9.80 18.02 30.64
CA PHE A 641 11.24 18.06 30.54
C PHE A 641 11.84 19.35 31.08
N ARG A 642 13.02 19.27 31.71
CA ARG A 642 13.81 20.44 32.16
C ARG A 642 15.29 20.23 31.87
N ILE A 643 16.00 21.32 31.60
CA ILE A 643 17.47 21.31 31.59
C ILE A 643 17.98 21.65 32.99
N GLN A 644 18.82 20.78 33.54
CA GLN A 644 19.57 21.05 34.76
C GLN A 644 21.04 21.34 34.44
N LEU A 645 21.63 22.24 35.22
CA LEU A 645 23.03 22.64 35.17
C LEU A 645 23.73 22.24 36.46
N TYR A 646 24.98 21.83 36.35
CA TYR A 646 25.91 21.66 37.46
C TYR A 646 27.27 22.28 37.13
N ARG A 647 27.85 22.98 38.11
CA ARG A 647 29.22 23.48 38.08
C ARG A 647 30.11 22.63 39.01
N PRO A 648 30.76 21.55 38.52
CA PRO A 648 31.80 20.87 39.27
C PRO A 648 32.91 21.85 39.73
N ASN A 649 33.36 21.69 40.98
CA ASN A 649 34.25 22.60 41.73
C ASN A 649 33.57 23.86 42.30
N ALA A 650 32.72 23.65 43.31
CA ALA A 650 32.09 24.64 44.18
C ALA A 650 32.98 25.85 44.52
N GLY A 651 34.20 25.59 44.99
CA GLY A 651 35.18 26.59 45.45
C GLY A 651 35.94 27.32 44.34
N SER A 652 35.67 27.06 43.07
CA SER A 652 36.22 27.86 41.96
C SER A 652 35.39 29.13 41.74
N THR A 653 35.98 30.18 41.17
CA THR A 653 35.27 31.36 40.63
C THR A 653 34.80 31.15 39.18
N SER A 654 34.72 29.89 38.75
CA SER A 654 34.14 29.54 37.45
C SER A 654 32.64 29.84 37.46
N GLN A 655 32.07 30.22 36.32
CA GLN A 655 30.65 30.49 36.15
C GLN A 655 30.12 29.77 34.91
N CYS A 656 28.83 29.46 34.93
CA CYS A 656 28.14 28.86 33.80
C CYS A 656 27.12 29.84 33.23
N LEU A 657 27.02 29.87 31.91
CA LEU A 657 26.12 30.74 31.18
C LEU A 657 25.30 29.92 30.18
N ALA A 658 24.02 30.25 30.09
CA ALA A 658 23.11 29.78 29.07
C ALA A 658 22.23 30.94 28.63
N GLY A 659 22.29 31.30 27.35
CA GLY A 659 21.59 32.46 26.80
C GLY A 659 22.52 33.60 26.44
N TRP A 660 21.93 34.77 26.20
CA TRP A 660 22.66 35.98 25.83
C TRP A 660 21.94 37.22 26.36
N PRO A 661 22.66 38.29 26.76
CA PRO A 661 22.06 39.50 27.31
C PRO A 661 20.84 40.01 26.52
N ASN A 662 19.81 40.45 27.25
CA ASN A 662 18.50 40.85 26.72
C ASN A 662 17.75 39.74 25.95
N ALA A 663 18.09 38.47 26.22
CA ALA A 663 17.63 37.30 25.48
C ALA A 663 17.94 37.36 23.96
N ASP A 664 18.95 38.12 23.55
CA ASP A 664 19.35 38.30 22.14
C ASP A 664 20.11 37.07 21.60
N THR A 665 19.49 35.89 21.71
CA THR A 665 19.96 34.63 21.15
C THR A 665 18.81 33.80 20.57
N GLY A 666 19.07 33.05 19.51
CA GLY A 666 18.13 32.17 18.81
C GLY A 666 17.77 30.87 19.53
N ASN A 667 17.90 30.85 20.86
CA ASN A 667 17.85 29.61 21.63
C ASN A 667 16.48 28.90 21.59
N SER A 668 16.54 27.57 21.64
CA SER A 668 15.37 26.71 21.57
C SER A 668 15.53 25.45 22.42
N PHE A 669 14.43 25.02 23.04
CA PHE A 669 14.28 23.74 23.71
C PHE A 669 13.12 23.01 23.03
N VAL A 670 13.43 21.89 22.40
CA VAL A 670 12.54 21.19 21.46
C VAL A 670 12.46 19.73 21.84
N VAL A 671 11.26 19.18 21.75
CA VAL A 671 11.01 17.74 21.81
C VAL A 671 10.30 17.35 20.52
N GLN A 672 10.91 16.42 19.79
CA GLN A 672 10.37 15.87 18.55
C GLN A 672 10.07 14.38 18.76
N GLU A 673 8.83 13.97 18.51
CA GLU A 673 8.42 12.58 18.45
C GLU A 673 8.77 12.01 17.06
N MET A 674 9.45 10.87 17.02
CA MET A 674 9.93 10.24 15.77
C MET A 674 9.59 8.75 15.74
N ASP A 675 9.28 8.22 14.56
CA ASP A 675 9.02 6.78 14.39
C ASP A 675 10.24 5.98 14.86
N ARG A 676 10.01 4.99 15.72
CA ARG A 676 11.06 4.12 16.26
C ARG A 676 11.61 3.16 15.20
N ARG A 677 10.83 2.85 14.17
CA ARG A 677 11.10 1.82 13.15
C ARG A 677 12.15 2.26 12.14
N THR A 678 12.20 3.56 11.83
CA THR A 678 13.19 4.15 10.92
C THR A 678 14.54 4.46 11.58
N VAL A 679 14.67 4.24 12.90
CA VAL A 679 15.84 4.63 13.69
C VAL A 679 16.60 3.43 14.26
N ALA A 680 17.91 3.41 14.02
CA ALA A 680 18.88 2.60 14.76
C ALA A 680 19.80 3.52 15.59
N ILE A 681 20.10 3.15 16.83
CA ILE A 681 20.88 4.01 17.73
C ILE A 681 21.81 3.22 18.65
N ARG A 682 23.04 3.71 18.79
CA ARG A 682 24.03 3.30 19.80
C ARG A 682 24.19 4.48 20.78
N ARG A 683 24.16 4.20 22.08
CA ARG A 683 24.28 5.19 23.18
C ARG A 683 25.37 4.75 24.15
N HIS A 684 25.76 5.65 25.05
CA HIS A 684 26.50 5.32 26.29
C HIS A 684 27.90 4.73 26.07
N MET A 685 28.55 5.19 25.01
CA MET A 685 29.84 4.73 24.50
C MET A 685 31.01 5.24 25.37
N SER A 686 32.07 4.44 25.48
CA SER A 686 33.23 4.69 26.35
C SER A 686 34.04 5.94 25.99
N ASP A 687 34.82 6.48 26.94
CA ASP A 687 35.88 7.46 26.67
C ASP A 687 36.93 6.84 25.73
N VAL A 688 37.16 7.48 24.58
CA VAL A 688 38.19 7.10 23.60
C VAL A 688 39.15 8.26 23.48
N ARG A 689 40.43 8.01 23.79
CA ARG A 689 41.53 8.96 23.62
C ARG A 689 42.54 8.35 22.67
N ASP A 690 42.80 9.03 21.58
CA ASP A 690 43.53 8.46 20.45
C ASP A 690 44.39 9.51 19.74
N THR A 691 45.45 9.05 19.06
CA THR A 691 46.41 9.88 18.32
C THR A 691 46.54 9.44 16.85
N PRO A 692 45.45 9.09 16.15
CA PRO A 692 45.51 8.26 14.95
C PRO A 692 46.16 9.01 13.78
N GLY A 693 47.29 8.51 13.31
CA GLY A 693 48.03 9.05 12.16
C GLY A 693 47.39 8.80 10.78
N GLY A 694 46.14 8.35 10.76
CA GLY A 694 45.31 8.09 9.58
C GLY A 694 43.84 7.96 9.98
N TRP A 695 42.95 7.75 9.00
CA TRP A 695 41.51 7.57 9.26
C TRP A 695 41.24 6.22 9.96
N THR A 696 40.90 6.29 11.25
CA THR A 696 40.64 5.12 12.11
C THR A 696 39.19 5.15 12.60
N ALA A 697 38.50 4.00 12.63
CA ALA A 697 37.15 3.92 13.17
C ALA A 697 37.16 4.06 14.70
N LEU A 698 36.31 4.92 15.25
CA LEU A 698 36.20 5.13 16.69
C LEU A 698 35.53 3.94 17.38
N THR A 699 36.15 3.45 18.45
CA THR A 699 35.64 2.33 19.25
C THR A 699 34.22 2.58 19.72
N GLU A 700 33.35 1.58 19.54
CA GLU A 700 31.91 1.60 19.85
C GLU A 700 31.03 2.57 19.05
N ARG A 701 31.58 3.45 18.21
CA ARG A 701 30.79 4.39 17.36
C ARG A 701 30.36 3.70 16.06
N GLU A 702 29.60 2.63 16.21
CA GLU A 702 29.05 1.82 15.11
C GLU A 702 27.56 1.56 15.29
N VAL A 703 26.80 1.69 14.19
CA VAL A 703 25.37 1.34 14.09
C VAL A 703 25.12 0.62 12.78
N THR A 704 24.21 -0.36 12.77
CA THR A 704 23.66 -0.94 11.54
C THR A 704 22.18 -0.56 11.44
N LEU A 705 21.76 -0.06 10.28
CA LEU A 705 20.35 0.17 9.94
C LEU A 705 20.01 -0.61 8.66
N ARG A 706 18.82 -1.20 8.62
CA ARG A 706 18.24 -1.69 7.38
C ARG A 706 17.46 -0.56 6.72
N LYS A 707 17.98 -0.04 5.62
CA LYS A 707 17.28 0.90 4.74
C LYS A 707 16.17 0.17 3.99
N SER A 708 14.92 0.61 4.11
CA SER A 708 13.77 -0.04 3.48
C SER A 708 13.51 0.43 2.05
N GLU A 709 13.63 1.72 1.77
CA GLU A 709 13.21 2.32 0.51
C GLU A 709 14.36 2.96 -0.26
N ALA A 710 14.24 3.04 -1.60
CA ALA A 710 15.30 3.61 -2.45
C ALA A 710 15.22 5.15 -2.56
N ALA A 711 14.02 5.72 -2.40
CA ALA A 711 13.77 7.15 -2.58
C ALA A 711 14.09 7.98 -1.32
N THR A 712 13.91 7.39 -0.13
CA THR A 712 14.24 7.99 1.16
C THR A 712 15.76 8.20 1.28
N LYS A 713 16.18 9.06 2.21
CA LYS A 713 17.57 9.41 2.53
C LYS A 713 17.94 8.79 3.88
N VAL A 714 19.22 8.82 4.24
CA VAL A 714 19.66 8.41 5.59
C VAL A 714 20.34 9.59 6.29
N ARG A 715 19.82 9.98 7.44
CA ARG A 715 20.44 10.92 8.37
C ARG A 715 21.27 10.15 9.39
N VAL A 716 22.56 10.46 9.49
CA VAL A 716 23.42 10.01 10.58
C VAL A 716 23.66 11.20 11.51
N THR A 717 23.27 11.12 12.78
CA THR A 717 23.61 12.09 13.82
C THR A 717 24.59 11.46 14.80
N TYR A 718 25.71 12.11 15.05
CA TYR A 718 26.65 11.80 16.12
C TYR A 718 26.68 12.95 17.13
N MET A 719 26.53 12.62 18.41
CA MET A 719 26.61 13.56 19.52
C MET A 719 27.54 12.97 20.57
N ASP A 720 28.56 13.70 20.99
CA ASP A 720 29.50 13.25 22.02
C ASP A 720 30.12 14.46 22.75
N ASP A 721 30.69 14.23 23.93
CA ASP A 721 31.62 15.19 24.53
C ASP A 721 32.95 15.00 23.79
N ILE A 722 33.29 15.94 22.92
CA ILE A 722 34.42 15.84 22.00
C ILE A 722 35.50 16.81 22.42
N GLY A 723 36.74 16.33 22.42
CA GLY A 723 37.87 17.12 22.83
C GLY A 723 39.12 16.94 21.99
N TYR A 724 40.00 17.91 22.16
CA TYR A 724 41.34 17.89 21.62
C TYR A 724 42.33 18.43 22.66
N HIS A 725 43.38 17.66 22.90
CA HIS A 725 44.59 18.13 23.57
C HIS A 725 45.46 18.80 22.54
N MET A 726 45.97 19.99 22.81
CA MET A 726 46.82 20.74 21.88
C MET A 726 48.18 21.04 22.50
N VAL A 727 49.23 20.98 21.68
CA VAL A 727 50.56 21.46 22.04
C VAL A 727 51.09 22.40 20.96
N GLY A 728 50.85 23.70 21.16
CA GLY A 728 51.37 24.78 20.31
C GLY A 728 50.37 25.29 19.27
N HIS A 729 50.76 25.25 18.00
CA HIS A 729 49.91 25.53 16.85
C HIS A 729 49.79 24.24 16.04
N GLY A 730 48.57 23.74 15.88
CA GLY A 730 48.33 22.50 15.15
C GLY A 730 46.89 22.36 14.69
N TRP A 731 46.71 21.56 13.65
CA TRP A 731 45.42 21.16 13.11
C TRP A 731 44.67 20.32 14.15
N GLY A 732 43.36 20.59 14.30
CA GLY A 732 42.51 19.87 15.24
C GLY A 732 42.12 18.47 14.74
N CYS A 733 41.32 17.80 15.54
CA CYS A 733 40.73 16.52 15.20
C CYS A 733 39.78 16.65 14.00
N ARG A 734 39.71 15.60 13.18
CA ARG A 734 38.84 15.52 12.00
C ARG A 734 37.97 14.27 12.09
N TRP A 735 36.69 14.40 11.74
CA TRP A 735 35.72 13.30 11.76
C TRP A 735 35.21 12.99 10.36
N HIS A 736 34.87 11.74 10.09
CA HIS A 736 34.36 11.30 8.79
C HIS A 736 33.35 10.15 8.96
N LEU A 737 32.38 10.04 8.05
CA LEU A 737 31.42 8.94 8.06
C LEU A 737 31.92 7.80 7.17
N GLN A 738 32.08 6.61 7.75
CA GLN A 738 32.30 5.38 7.00
C GLN A 738 30.98 4.60 6.87
N ILE A 739 30.64 4.19 5.65
CA ILE A 739 29.49 3.34 5.31
C ILE A 739 30.04 2.10 4.61
N ASP A 740 29.77 0.91 5.16
CA ASP A 740 30.17 -0.40 4.62
C ASP A 740 31.67 -0.56 4.32
N GLY A 741 32.52 0.23 5.00
CA GLY A 741 33.97 0.28 4.80
C GLY A 741 34.43 1.41 3.86
N GLY A 742 33.54 1.91 3.00
CA GLY A 742 33.77 3.10 2.17
C GLY A 742 33.64 4.39 2.98
N ARG A 743 34.37 5.44 2.57
CA ARG A 743 34.25 6.78 3.14
C ARG A 743 33.13 7.54 2.42
N TRP A 744 32.16 8.07 3.17
CA TRP A 744 31.06 8.89 2.65
C TRP A 744 31.22 10.38 2.95
N GLY A 745 30.97 11.22 1.95
CA GLY A 745 30.94 12.68 2.11
C GLY A 745 32.30 13.30 2.41
N ARG A 746 32.29 14.52 2.96
CA ARG A 746 33.50 15.26 3.32
C ARG A 746 33.76 15.17 4.83
N PRO A 747 35.02 15.34 5.26
CA PRO A 747 35.32 15.36 6.69
C PRO A 747 34.72 16.58 7.37
N ILE A 748 34.62 16.53 8.68
CA ILE A 748 34.25 17.64 9.55
C ILE A 748 35.50 17.99 10.36
N ASN A 749 35.86 19.27 10.42
CA ASN A 749 37.18 19.70 10.88
C ASN A 749 37.12 20.61 12.11
N SER A 750 38.17 20.54 12.93
CA SER A 750 38.42 21.49 14.00
C SER A 750 39.83 22.08 13.87
N HIS A 751 40.04 23.29 14.39
CA HIS A 751 41.35 23.91 14.51
C HIS A 751 41.36 24.94 15.64
N THR A 752 42.46 25.01 16.37
CA THR A 752 42.68 26.03 17.39
C THR A 752 44.13 26.47 17.29
N SER A 753 44.38 27.78 17.18
CA SER A 753 45.77 28.27 17.26
C SER A 753 46.12 28.73 18.68
N THR A 754 47.40 28.62 19.01
CA THR A 754 48.01 29.11 20.27
C THR A 754 47.27 28.65 21.53
N GLY A 755 47.06 27.34 21.67
CA GLY A 755 46.49 26.71 22.86
C GLY A 755 47.36 25.55 23.33
N VAL A 756 47.53 25.40 24.65
CA VAL A 756 48.18 24.23 25.27
C VAL A 756 47.17 23.53 26.16
N GLY A 757 47.08 22.21 26.07
CA GLY A 757 46.20 21.41 26.91
C GLY A 757 44.83 21.09 26.29
N TRP A 758 43.94 20.55 27.11
CA TRP A 758 42.63 20.05 26.70
C TRP A 758 41.63 21.17 26.43
N ARG A 759 40.79 20.96 25.42
CA ARG A 759 39.47 21.58 25.26
C ARG A 759 38.49 20.46 24.96
N ILE A 760 37.40 20.38 25.72
CA ILE A 760 36.36 19.37 25.56
C ILE A 760 35.01 20.09 25.65
N ASP A 761 34.15 19.86 24.68
CA ASP A 761 32.81 20.43 24.63
C ASP A 761 31.83 19.41 24.03
N PRO A 762 30.53 19.48 24.37
CA PRO A 762 29.51 18.76 23.63
C PRO A 762 29.45 19.25 22.19
N MET A 763 29.50 18.30 21.26
CA MET A 763 29.47 18.57 19.83
C MET A 763 28.52 17.62 19.13
N ARG A 764 27.63 18.20 18.32
CA ARG A 764 26.78 17.46 17.39
C ARG A 764 27.34 17.58 15.98
N MET A 765 27.32 16.46 15.26
CA MET A 765 27.65 16.35 13.85
C MET A 765 26.59 15.51 13.14
N GLU A 766 26.25 15.90 11.92
CA GLU A 766 25.26 15.23 11.08
C GLU A 766 25.79 15.02 9.66
N TRP A 767 25.37 13.91 9.06
CA TRP A 767 25.56 13.58 7.65
C TRP A 767 24.20 13.19 7.06
N ILE A 768 23.85 13.73 5.88
CA ILE A 768 22.70 13.26 5.11
C ILE A 768 23.20 12.52 3.87
N VAL A 769 22.85 11.24 3.77
CA VAL A 769 23.25 10.31 2.74
C VAL A 769 22.08 10.13 1.76
N PRO A 770 22.07 10.85 0.61
CA PRO A 770 21.12 10.60 -0.46
C PRO A 770 21.54 9.36 -1.27
N ASN A 771 20.60 8.80 -2.04
CA ASN A 771 20.86 7.78 -3.07
C ASN A 771 21.57 6.50 -2.59
N LEU A 772 21.44 6.16 -1.30
CA LEU A 772 21.86 4.86 -0.78
C LEU A 772 20.84 3.80 -1.21
N ALA A 773 21.29 2.63 -1.66
CA ALA A 773 20.39 1.54 -2.04
C ALA A 773 19.63 0.98 -0.82
N PRO A 774 18.46 0.34 -0.99
CA PRO A 774 17.83 -0.46 0.06
C PRO A 774 18.73 -1.62 0.49
N GLY A 775 18.83 -1.89 1.79
CA GLY A 775 19.72 -2.92 2.31
C GLY A 775 20.15 -2.73 3.75
N ASN A 776 20.92 -3.68 4.27
CA ASN A 776 21.58 -3.55 5.57
C ASN A 776 22.89 -2.79 5.38
N HIS A 777 23.01 -1.61 6.01
CA HIS A 777 24.19 -0.77 5.93
C HIS A 777 24.80 -0.54 7.31
N ARG A 778 26.13 -0.58 7.39
CA ARG A 778 26.91 -0.38 8.60
C ARG A 778 27.59 0.98 8.58
N TYR A 779 27.25 1.81 9.55
CA TYR A 779 27.69 3.18 9.71
C TYR A 779 28.68 3.28 10.87
N ARG A 780 29.80 3.96 10.64
CA ARG A 780 30.89 4.16 11.62
C ARG A 780 31.38 5.59 11.59
N ILE A 781 31.69 6.16 12.75
CA ILE A 781 32.44 7.41 12.81
C ILE A 781 33.93 7.10 12.78
N GLN A 782 34.64 7.72 11.84
CA GLN A 782 36.10 7.71 11.80
C GLN A 782 36.67 9.00 12.38
N LEU A 783 37.85 8.90 12.97
CA LEU A 783 38.67 9.98 13.49
C LEU A 783 40.01 9.99 12.75
N TYR A 784 40.55 11.19 12.51
CA TYR A 784 41.91 11.39 12.04
C TYR A 784 42.55 12.57 12.79
N ARG A 785 43.80 12.38 13.21
CA ARG A 785 44.66 13.44 13.76
C ARG A 785 45.66 13.88 12.67
N PRO A 786 45.42 15.02 12.00
CA PRO A 786 46.25 15.48 10.87
C PRO A 786 47.71 15.83 11.20
N ASP A 787 48.03 16.15 12.46
CA ASP A 787 49.41 16.44 12.88
C ASP A 787 50.04 15.26 13.66
N PRO A 788 50.76 14.33 13.00
CA PRO A 788 51.41 13.21 13.68
C PRO A 788 52.58 13.65 14.57
N ASN A 789 53.21 14.79 14.25
CA ASN A 789 54.45 15.28 14.87
C ASN A 789 54.24 16.14 16.14
N THR A 790 53.00 16.32 16.58
CA THR A 790 52.67 16.99 17.85
C THR A 790 52.23 15.98 18.90
N SER A 791 52.31 16.33 20.18
CA SER A 791 51.63 15.61 21.27
C SER A 791 50.19 16.09 21.46
N SER A 792 49.54 16.49 20.36
CA SER A 792 48.09 16.73 20.33
C SER A 792 47.37 15.38 20.33
N GLU A 793 46.25 15.30 21.03
CA GLU A 793 45.44 14.08 21.17
C GLU A 793 43.97 14.39 20.86
N CYS A 794 43.23 13.39 20.41
CA CYS A 794 41.80 13.49 20.15
C CYS A 794 41.02 12.69 21.19
N LEU A 795 39.89 13.23 21.64
CA LEU A 795 39.02 12.63 22.64
C LEU A 795 37.58 12.61 22.14
N ALA A 796 36.91 11.49 22.37
CA ALA A 796 35.47 11.32 22.17
C ALA A 796 34.91 10.51 23.35
N GLY A 797 34.05 11.13 24.15
CA GLY A 797 33.47 10.55 25.35
C GLY A 797 33.82 11.30 26.61
N TRP A 798 33.55 10.66 27.74
CA TRP A 798 33.87 11.20 29.07
C TRP A 798 34.21 10.04 30.02
N PRO A 799 35.10 10.22 31.01
CA PRO A 799 35.49 9.18 31.96
C PRO A 799 34.30 8.40 32.54
N ASN A 800 34.48 7.09 32.71
CA ASN A 800 33.44 6.13 33.13
C ASN A 800 32.21 6.10 32.21
N ALA A 801 32.34 6.59 30.97
CA ALA A 801 31.26 6.80 30.02
C ALA A 801 30.16 7.76 30.54
N ASP A 802 30.45 8.64 31.50
CA ASP A 802 29.49 9.59 32.12
C ASP A 802 29.18 10.78 31.20
N THR A 803 28.74 10.46 29.97
CA THR A 803 28.27 11.41 28.95
C THR A 803 27.06 10.87 28.18
N GLY A 804 26.15 11.76 27.76
CA GLY A 804 24.92 11.47 27.00
C GLY A 804 25.15 11.09 25.53
N ASN A 805 26.32 10.55 25.19
CA ASN A 805 26.73 10.37 23.81
C ASN A 805 25.92 9.31 23.06
N PHE A 806 25.76 9.55 21.75
CA PHE A 806 25.06 8.65 20.86
C PHE A 806 25.51 8.77 19.40
N LEU A 807 25.43 7.65 18.68
CA LEU A 807 25.39 7.59 17.23
C LEU A 807 23.99 7.10 16.83
N MET A 808 23.25 7.92 16.09
CA MET A 808 21.93 7.60 15.55
C MET A 808 22.01 7.55 14.03
N VAL A 809 21.34 6.57 13.44
CA VAL A 809 21.09 6.46 12.01
C VAL A 809 19.58 6.38 11.83
N GLN A 810 19.04 7.25 10.97
CA GLN A 810 17.62 7.42 10.73
C GLN A 810 17.35 7.41 9.23
N GLU A 811 16.41 6.59 8.77
CA GLU A 811 15.81 6.73 7.44
C GLU A 811 14.78 7.88 7.47
N VAL A 812 14.88 8.80 6.50
CA VAL A 812 14.06 10.03 6.42
C VAL A 812 13.66 10.27 4.96
N ASP A 813 12.47 10.82 4.71
CA ASP A 813 11.94 10.97 3.34
C ASP A 813 12.69 11.99 2.48
#